data_AF-A0A137QNE8-F1
#
_entry.id   AF-A0A137QNE8-F1
#
_cell.length_a   1.000
_cell.length_b   1.000
_cell.length_c   1.000
_cell.angle_alpha   90.00
_cell.angle_beta   90.00
_cell.angle_gamma   90.00
#
_symmetry.space_group_name_H-M   'P 1'
#
loop_
_entity.id
_entity.type
_entity.pdbx_description
1 polymer ?
#
loop_
_entity_poly.entity_id
_entity_poly.type
_entity_poly.pdbx_seq_one_letter_code
_entity_poly.pdbx_strand_id
1 'polypeptide(L)'
;MDSEMLTCSLEDFQTSYLPFVPSPDDVKRVTSQVESFGWFSKNDQGTYEWPELKQSDWDSKTESKIYTFLLGIAEVIRRQKFEDSGRNPNRVEKPKVIYHDCPNQNIFSRILGADFRIDGCLKLNDKADPASETLGTGSSETLAASDLAVIAEYKKSPSDYVDNRQKLVSAVNHVMNEDPRRMFMFGITIEKTTMSLWYFSRSHSTKSTEFDFAKEPEKLVSVFISLMFGSTAALGYDEAIRRCCPPGERIHYEYRIIDSQKRLRYFRTRESLSTYRSLVITGRMTRVWRAVEIDSFGGKEITGEAVALKDVWLDELADIESTIQDKIFTAVQEEYAAGESSRIRLIQGLPIAQKLTTLIQTGAYKQYFVNILCDQQSQSATSKAKPENAIPVKGLFSSSTSDPIARSHLEAGADTSRHTSNPALFASNPTSSLNQHINDRTYNPKKRYLVVYSDVGKALHNISTLSELFKVLEDIVFALAILFIANWVHRDISSGNIIVMGNGQSIRGKLSDLEYARGFNSQLPLAKDPKTGTAFFMAYEILTGSKALPGFRDLTRPLDLEEVKTYKREPEQNIIIYNFSHDLESLWWIVLWFLLACIDHEPSRLLADTIFQDNIFNPPSQRARIFLHPNFLDEVLDQNLHEQLKVFSPEISNAALLLLHGYGHCHYMNKVLDPASYTSLYKVMWSMVTGCKDICDNQTALPALITHQPEGSMQSSLPPSNPLSVHGSAPAQAGPASKRGVPPHRDDSDDDEPKGPLSKRLKTHQPPSVKLAEHSMIPAGKQF
;
A
#
# COMPACT_ATOMS: atom_id res chain seq x y z
N MET A 1 5.62 12.23 -0.56
CA MET A 1 6.92 11.97 0.09
C MET A 1 7.49 13.20 0.80
N ASP A 2 7.69 14.39 0.18
CA ASP A 2 8.19 15.57 0.92
C ASP A 2 7.43 15.87 2.22
N SER A 3 6.08 15.76 2.20
CA SER A 3 5.19 15.89 3.37
C SER A 3 5.31 14.79 4.45
N GLU A 4 6.25 13.85 4.29
CA GLU A 4 6.48 12.71 5.19
C GLU A 4 7.95 12.63 5.66
N MET A 5 8.79 13.57 5.21
CA MET A 5 10.23 13.58 5.48
C MET A 5 10.60 14.49 6.65
N LEU A 6 11.35 13.91 7.58
CA LEU A 6 12.05 14.62 8.64
C LEU A 6 13.55 14.70 8.34
N THR A 7 14.26 15.63 8.99
CA THR A 7 15.71 15.55 9.21
C THR A 7 16.07 15.62 10.68
N CYS A 8 17.17 14.98 11.06
CA CYS A 8 17.78 15.05 12.39
C CYS A 8 19.31 15.09 12.26
N SER A 9 20.03 15.34 13.36
CA SER A 9 21.49 15.22 13.35
C SER A 9 21.94 13.77 13.08
N LEU A 10 23.19 13.59 12.66
CA LEU A 10 23.79 12.25 12.51
C LEU A 10 23.81 11.48 13.85
N GLU A 11 24.06 12.17 14.96
CA GLU A 11 24.09 11.56 16.30
C GLU A 11 22.70 11.10 16.76
N ASP A 12 21.67 11.94 16.58
CA ASP A 12 20.27 11.57 16.79
C ASP A 12 19.88 10.36 15.92
N PHE A 13 20.35 10.32 14.67
CA PHE A 13 20.08 9.22 13.74
C PHE A 13 20.74 7.91 14.20
N GLN A 14 22.02 7.98 14.60
CA GLN A 14 22.80 6.83 15.04
C GLN A 14 22.24 6.22 16.33
N THR A 15 21.83 7.05 17.28
CA THR A 15 21.25 6.61 18.56
C THR A 15 19.81 6.10 18.43
N SER A 16 18.98 6.76 17.61
CA SER A 16 17.57 6.40 17.45
C SER A 16 17.37 5.21 16.50
N TYR A 17 17.98 5.27 15.31
CA TYR A 17 17.57 4.41 14.19
C TYR A 17 18.50 3.25 13.88
N LEU A 18 19.82 3.43 13.92
CA LEU A 18 20.74 2.35 13.56
C LEU A 18 20.56 1.11 14.48
N PRO A 19 21.00 -0.10 14.04
CA PRO A 19 20.92 -1.31 14.86
C PRO A 19 21.58 -1.14 16.24
N PHE A 20 22.80 -0.59 16.26
CA PHE A 20 23.53 -0.22 17.47
C PHE A 20 24.59 0.85 17.16
N VAL A 21 25.07 1.58 18.17
CA VAL A 21 26.26 2.42 18.04
C VAL A 21 27.50 1.56 18.39
N PRO A 22 28.47 1.35 17.48
CA PRO A 22 29.68 0.60 17.79
C PRO A 22 30.56 1.31 18.84
N SER A 23 31.36 0.56 19.60
CA SER A 23 32.26 1.17 20.58
C SER A 23 33.40 1.94 19.89
N PRO A 24 33.93 3.01 20.49
CA PRO A 24 35.08 3.74 19.94
C PRO A 24 36.29 2.84 19.66
N ASP A 25 36.53 1.83 20.51
CA ASP A 25 37.62 0.87 20.33
C ASP A 25 37.39 -0.09 19.16
N ASP A 26 36.14 -0.52 18.91
CA ASP A 26 35.80 -1.30 17.72
C ASP A 26 36.00 -0.47 16.44
N VAL A 27 35.49 0.78 16.42
CA VAL A 27 35.66 1.68 15.27
C VAL A 27 37.13 1.95 15.01
N LYS A 28 37.91 2.29 16.04
CA LYS A 28 39.35 2.57 15.93
C LYS A 28 40.12 1.34 15.43
N ARG A 29 39.87 0.15 16.01
CA ARG A 29 40.52 -1.11 15.59
C ARG A 29 40.27 -1.40 14.12
N VAL A 30 39.02 -1.28 13.67
CA VAL A 30 38.64 -1.59 12.29
C VAL A 30 39.12 -0.51 11.31
N THR A 31 39.08 0.76 11.68
CA THR A 31 39.64 1.87 10.88
C THR A 31 41.13 1.65 10.64
N SER A 32 41.92 1.34 11.68
CA SER A 32 43.35 1.04 11.53
C SER A 32 43.63 -0.18 10.63
N GLN A 33 42.72 -1.16 10.57
CA GLN A 33 42.84 -2.24 9.60
C GLN A 33 42.52 -1.78 8.17
N VAL A 34 41.47 -0.99 7.97
CA VAL A 34 41.12 -0.42 6.65
C VAL A 34 42.27 0.46 6.12
N GLU A 35 42.92 1.24 6.99
CA GLU A 35 44.16 1.96 6.69
C GLU A 35 45.30 1.01 6.26
N SER A 36 45.51 -0.10 6.97
CA SER A 36 46.55 -1.09 6.62
C SER A 36 46.31 -1.81 5.29
N PHE A 37 45.07 -1.85 4.79
CA PHE A 37 44.73 -2.34 3.45
C PHE A 37 44.89 -1.27 2.35
N GLY A 38 45.25 -0.03 2.71
CA GLY A 38 45.57 1.04 1.75
C GLY A 38 44.37 1.76 1.14
N TRP A 39 43.16 1.61 1.68
CA TRP A 39 41.96 2.29 1.18
C TRP A 39 41.97 3.80 1.45
N PHE A 40 42.59 4.20 2.57
CA PHE A 40 42.95 5.58 2.89
C PHE A 40 44.11 5.58 3.91
N SER A 41 44.79 6.71 4.06
CA SER A 41 45.88 6.87 5.04
C SER A 41 45.96 8.30 5.56
N LYS A 42 46.44 8.50 6.80
CA LYS A 42 46.80 9.85 7.28
C LYS A 42 48.14 10.27 6.71
N ASN A 43 48.22 11.48 6.19
CA ASN A 43 49.49 12.14 5.86
C ASN A 43 50.12 12.79 7.10
N ASP A 44 51.31 13.39 6.94
CA ASP A 44 52.07 14.03 8.02
C ASP A 44 51.33 15.20 8.70
N GLN A 45 50.29 15.75 8.07
CA GLN A 45 49.43 16.82 8.62
C GLN A 45 48.20 16.26 9.36
N GLY A 46 48.06 14.93 9.44
CA GLY A 46 46.93 14.26 10.06
C GLY A 46 45.64 14.27 9.21
N THR A 47 45.70 14.76 7.97
CA THR A 47 44.56 14.70 7.04
C THR A 47 44.54 13.36 6.29
N TYR A 48 43.33 12.88 6.02
CA TYR A 48 43.10 11.62 5.32
C TYR A 48 43.25 11.78 3.79
N GLU A 49 44.09 10.93 3.19
CA GLU A 49 44.29 10.83 1.75
C GLU A 49 43.69 9.53 1.21
N TRP A 50 43.04 9.63 0.05
CA TRP A 50 42.26 8.55 -0.57
C TRP A 50 42.76 8.29 -1.99
N PRO A 51 43.33 7.10 -2.28
CA PRO A 51 43.87 6.79 -3.61
C PRO A 51 42.84 6.87 -4.76
N GLU A 52 41.56 6.60 -4.47
CA GLU A 52 40.47 6.53 -5.47
C GLU A 52 39.68 7.86 -5.66
N LEU A 53 39.90 8.89 -4.83
CA LEU A 53 39.08 10.12 -4.81
C LEU A 53 39.81 11.36 -5.38
N LYS A 54 40.81 11.16 -6.23
CA LYS A 54 41.62 12.24 -6.82
C LYS A 54 40.78 13.18 -7.68
N GLN A 55 41.16 14.46 -7.77
CA GLN A 55 40.37 15.44 -8.54
C GLN A 55 40.14 15.00 -10.00
N SER A 56 41.16 14.39 -10.64
CA SER A 56 41.09 13.82 -11.99
C SER A 56 40.04 12.71 -12.18
N ASP A 57 39.69 12.01 -11.10
CA ASP A 57 38.85 10.82 -11.15
C ASP A 57 37.37 11.20 -11.24
N TRP A 58 36.97 12.31 -10.59
CA TRP A 58 35.61 12.85 -10.68
C TRP A 58 35.24 13.22 -12.12
N ASP A 59 36.19 13.76 -12.89
CA ASP A 59 35.96 14.17 -14.27
C ASP A 59 36.02 12.98 -15.24
N SER A 60 36.95 12.04 -15.03
CA SER A 60 37.28 10.97 -16.00
C SER A 60 36.63 9.60 -15.76
N LYS A 61 36.20 9.29 -14.52
CA LYS A 61 35.63 7.97 -14.18
C LYS A 61 34.09 7.99 -14.10
N THR A 62 33.50 6.82 -14.30
CA THR A 62 32.08 6.56 -13.99
C THR A 62 31.89 6.42 -12.48
N GLU A 63 30.68 6.66 -11.99
CA GLU A 63 30.34 6.57 -10.56
C GLU A 63 30.67 5.18 -9.99
N SER A 64 30.31 4.14 -10.74
CA SER A 64 30.67 2.73 -10.50
C SER A 64 32.17 2.41 -10.40
N LYS A 65 33.06 3.33 -10.79
CA LYS A 65 34.53 3.22 -10.67
C LYS A 65 35.13 4.21 -9.67
N ILE A 66 34.33 5.13 -9.13
CA ILE A 66 34.72 6.07 -8.08
C ILE A 66 34.36 5.48 -6.72
N TYR A 67 33.22 4.80 -6.62
CA TYR A 67 32.70 4.30 -5.34
C TYR A 67 33.06 2.84 -5.03
N THR A 68 33.87 2.18 -5.86
CA THR A 68 34.35 0.79 -5.65
C THR A 68 35.08 0.56 -4.34
N PHE A 69 35.73 1.58 -3.76
CA PHE A 69 36.30 1.50 -2.41
C PHE A 69 35.29 1.04 -1.34
N LEU A 70 33.99 1.29 -1.50
CA LEU A 70 32.96 0.88 -0.54
C LEU A 70 32.91 -0.64 -0.38
N LEU A 71 33.01 -1.39 -1.49
CA LEU A 71 33.12 -2.85 -1.47
C LEU A 71 34.43 -3.30 -0.80
N GLY A 72 35.54 -2.59 -1.05
CA GLY A 72 36.82 -2.82 -0.43
C GLY A 72 36.79 -2.67 1.10
N ILE A 73 36.26 -1.56 1.60
CA ILE A 73 36.07 -1.28 3.03
C ILE A 73 35.11 -2.29 3.65
N ALA A 74 33.97 -2.56 3.00
CA ALA A 74 33.00 -3.53 3.48
C ALA A 74 33.58 -4.95 3.58
N GLU A 75 34.47 -5.36 2.67
CA GLU A 75 35.14 -6.67 2.74
C GLU A 75 36.12 -6.77 3.93
N VAL A 76 36.81 -5.67 4.30
CA VAL A 76 37.62 -5.61 5.54
C VAL A 76 36.72 -5.72 6.78
N ILE A 77 35.57 -5.02 6.77
CA ILE A 77 34.58 -5.05 7.85
C ILE A 77 33.91 -6.43 7.97
N ARG A 78 33.63 -7.11 6.85
CA ARG A 78 33.01 -8.45 6.80
C ARG A 78 33.87 -9.54 7.47
N ARG A 79 35.19 -9.34 7.50
CA ARG A 79 36.16 -10.29 8.11
C ARG A 79 36.27 -10.15 9.63
N GLN A 80 35.66 -9.12 10.23
CA GLN A 80 35.68 -8.92 11.67
C GLN A 80 34.81 -9.95 12.40
N LYS A 81 35.15 -10.18 13.66
CA LYS A 81 34.29 -10.81 14.66
C LYS A 81 34.22 -9.91 15.88
N PHE A 82 33.09 -9.92 16.57
CA PHE A 82 32.88 -9.16 17.80
C PHE A 82 32.31 -10.07 18.88
N GLU A 83 33.03 -10.19 19.99
CA GLU A 83 32.75 -11.17 21.05
C GLU A 83 31.58 -10.77 21.97
N ASP A 84 31.16 -9.50 21.96
CA ASP A 84 30.22 -8.92 22.93
C ASP A 84 28.72 -9.08 22.54
N SER A 85 28.39 -10.03 21.66
CA SER A 85 27.03 -10.26 21.13
C SER A 85 26.00 -10.76 22.16
N GLY A 86 26.41 -10.97 23.41
CA GLY A 86 25.51 -11.26 24.54
C GLY A 86 24.98 -10.02 25.27
N ARG A 87 25.58 -8.84 25.08
CA ARG A 87 25.19 -7.61 25.80
C ARG A 87 24.19 -6.72 25.06
N ASN A 88 24.15 -6.78 23.74
CA ASN A 88 23.24 -5.99 22.92
C ASN A 88 22.49 -6.91 21.93
N PRO A 89 21.17 -7.12 22.09
CA PRO A 89 20.39 -8.03 21.23
C PRO A 89 20.29 -7.57 19.77
N ASN A 90 20.65 -6.32 19.48
CA ASN A 90 20.68 -5.80 18.10
C ASN A 90 22.03 -6.04 17.40
N ARG A 91 23.03 -6.64 18.07
CA ARG A 91 24.37 -6.90 17.52
C ARG A 91 24.67 -8.40 17.47
N VAL A 92 25.12 -8.87 16.31
CA VAL A 92 25.53 -10.28 16.08
C VAL A 92 27.05 -10.44 15.96
N GLU A 93 27.58 -11.64 16.23
CA GLU A 93 29.03 -11.95 16.15
C GLU A 93 29.59 -11.83 14.72
N LYS A 94 28.78 -12.19 13.71
CA LYS A 94 29.13 -12.31 12.29
C LYS A 94 28.21 -11.43 11.45
N PRO A 95 28.67 -10.91 10.29
CA PRO A 95 27.85 -10.02 9.48
C PRO A 95 26.63 -10.75 8.92
N LYS A 96 25.44 -10.22 9.18
CA LYS A 96 24.16 -10.72 8.65
C LYS A 96 23.85 -10.17 7.27
N VAL A 97 24.46 -9.05 6.89
CA VAL A 97 24.38 -8.47 5.55
C VAL A 97 25.77 -8.14 5.00
N ILE A 98 25.92 -8.23 3.68
CA ILE A 98 27.15 -7.98 2.93
C ILE A 98 26.93 -6.90 1.88
N TYR A 99 27.94 -6.08 1.63
CA TYR A 99 27.87 -5.05 0.59
C TYR A 99 28.00 -5.66 -0.80
N HIS A 100 27.26 -5.12 -1.77
CA HIS A 100 27.28 -5.57 -3.16
C HIS A 100 26.98 -4.39 -4.09
N ASP A 101 27.93 -4.09 -4.99
CA ASP A 101 27.76 -3.08 -6.04
C ASP A 101 26.73 -3.53 -7.08
N CYS A 102 25.78 -2.66 -7.41
CA CYS A 102 24.64 -2.96 -8.28
C CYS A 102 24.52 -2.11 -9.57
N PRO A 103 25.49 -1.26 -10.00
CA PRO A 103 25.21 -0.08 -10.85
C PRO A 103 24.66 -0.37 -12.27
N ASN A 104 24.71 -1.61 -12.73
CA ASN A 104 24.11 -2.05 -14.00
C ASN A 104 23.26 -3.33 -13.85
N GLN A 105 23.03 -3.81 -12.63
CA GLN A 105 22.27 -5.02 -12.36
C GLN A 105 20.79 -4.66 -12.18
N ASN A 106 19.90 -5.28 -12.97
CA ASN A 106 18.47 -5.25 -12.68
C ASN A 106 18.23 -6.02 -11.38
N ILE A 107 17.59 -5.36 -10.41
CA ILE A 107 17.02 -6.00 -9.24
C ILE A 107 15.70 -6.63 -9.67
N PHE A 108 15.60 -7.95 -9.53
CA PHE A 108 14.39 -8.69 -9.85
C PHE A 108 13.27 -8.33 -8.87
N SER A 109 12.16 -7.82 -9.41
CA SER A 109 10.89 -7.75 -8.71
C SER A 109 9.96 -8.85 -9.20
N ARG A 110 9.16 -9.41 -8.29
CA ARG A 110 8.10 -10.36 -8.66
C ARG A 110 6.92 -9.71 -9.37
N ILE A 111 6.87 -8.39 -9.33
CA ILE A 111 5.89 -7.59 -10.03
C ILE A 111 6.36 -7.47 -11.47
N LEU A 112 5.60 -8.05 -12.40
CA LEU A 112 5.91 -7.99 -13.84
C LEU A 112 6.15 -6.54 -14.27
N GLY A 113 7.32 -6.26 -14.83
CA GLY A 113 7.70 -4.93 -15.32
C GLY A 113 8.16 -3.93 -14.26
N ALA A 114 8.26 -4.30 -12.97
CA ALA A 114 8.76 -3.41 -11.90
C ALA A 114 10.18 -3.77 -11.41
N ASP A 115 10.97 -4.46 -12.24
CA ASP A 115 12.42 -4.54 -12.05
C ASP A 115 13.01 -3.12 -12.00
N PHE A 116 13.91 -2.87 -11.04
CA PHE A 116 14.53 -1.57 -10.84
C PHE A 116 16.05 -1.67 -10.76
N ARG A 117 16.74 -0.53 -10.68
CA ARG A 117 18.19 -0.45 -10.53
C ARG A 117 18.52 0.46 -9.36
N ILE A 118 19.64 0.15 -8.71
CA ILE A 118 20.23 0.88 -7.59
C ILE A 118 21.75 0.87 -7.79
N ASP A 119 22.47 1.85 -7.28
CA ASP A 119 23.92 1.90 -7.44
C ASP A 119 24.65 0.87 -6.55
N GLY A 120 24.15 0.60 -5.33
CA GLY A 120 24.67 -0.45 -4.44
C GLY A 120 23.70 -0.88 -3.33
N CYS A 121 24.05 -1.91 -2.57
CA CYS A 121 23.22 -2.38 -1.46
C CYS A 121 24.00 -3.10 -0.35
N LEU A 122 23.38 -3.23 0.82
CA LEU A 122 23.68 -4.30 1.78
C LEU A 122 22.57 -5.36 1.64
N LYS A 123 22.94 -6.57 1.22
CA LYS A 123 22.02 -7.71 1.03
C LYS A 123 22.24 -8.79 2.10
N LEU A 124 21.22 -9.60 2.38
CA LEU A 124 21.33 -10.73 3.30
C LEU A 124 22.47 -11.68 2.89
N ASN A 125 23.29 -12.08 3.88
CA ASN A 125 24.45 -12.94 3.68
C ASN A 125 24.03 -14.41 3.47
N ASP A 126 22.98 -14.83 4.18
CA ASP A 126 22.38 -16.17 4.07
C ASP A 126 21.31 -16.17 2.96
N LYS A 127 21.37 -17.13 2.02
CA LYS A 127 20.37 -17.28 0.92
C LYS A 127 19.01 -17.83 1.39
N ALA A 128 18.91 -18.24 2.66
CA ALA A 128 17.66 -18.65 3.28
C ALA A 128 17.01 -17.44 3.97
N ASP A 129 15.70 -17.51 4.18
CA ASP A 129 14.99 -16.55 5.02
C ASP A 129 15.67 -16.46 6.41
N PRO A 130 16.01 -15.29 6.95
CA PRO A 130 16.74 -15.16 8.21
C PRO A 130 16.15 -15.90 9.43
N ALA A 131 14.85 -16.21 9.42
CA ALA A 131 14.17 -17.03 10.42
C ALA A 131 14.25 -18.56 10.17
N SER A 132 15.01 -18.98 9.14
CA SER A 132 15.03 -20.35 8.61
C SER A 132 16.47 -20.88 8.55
N GLU A 133 16.85 -21.73 9.51
CA GLU A 133 18.17 -22.40 9.52
C GLU A 133 18.39 -23.39 8.36
N THR A 134 17.35 -23.65 7.55
CA THR A 134 17.41 -24.53 6.38
C THR A 134 17.87 -23.78 5.12
N LEU A 135 19.03 -24.17 4.57
CA LEU A 135 19.58 -23.64 3.31
C LEU A 135 18.63 -23.88 2.13
N GLY A 136 18.18 -22.80 1.50
CA GLY A 136 17.50 -22.86 0.20
C GLY A 136 18.49 -23.13 -0.94
N THR A 137 18.38 -24.31 -1.57
CA THR A 137 19.20 -24.72 -2.72
C THR A 137 18.70 -24.12 -4.04
N GLY A 138 18.89 -22.81 -4.20
CA GLY A 138 18.64 -22.07 -5.45
C GLY A 138 19.92 -21.55 -6.12
N SER A 139 20.12 -21.89 -7.39
CA SER A 139 21.10 -21.25 -8.30
C SER A 139 20.73 -19.77 -8.45
N SER A 140 21.49 -18.83 -7.90
CA SER A 140 22.66 -18.21 -8.54
C SER A 140 22.33 -17.51 -9.88
N GLU A 141 21.94 -16.24 -9.82
CA GLU A 141 22.59 -15.11 -10.54
C GLU A 141 21.84 -13.77 -10.33
N THR A 142 20.51 -13.79 -10.22
CA THR A 142 19.69 -12.58 -9.99
C THR A 142 19.61 -12.15 -8.52
N LEU A 143 19.74 -10.85 -8.29
CA LEU A 143 19.53 -10.19 -6.99
C LEU A 143 18.05 -9.78 -6.87
N ALA A 144 17.35 -10.24 -5.84
CA ALA A 144 15.92 -9.98 -5.68
C ALA A 144 15.63 -8.84 -4.67
N ALA A 145 14.56 -8.10 -4.90
CA ALA A 145 14.13 -6.98 -4.05
C ALA A 145 14.02 -7.35 -2.55
N SER A 146 13.52 -8.55 -2.25
CA SER A 146 13.34 -9.08 -0.89
C SER A 146 14.63 -9.34 -0.09
N ASP A 147 15.78 -9.32 -0.77
CA ASP A 147 17.06 -9.69 -0.18
C ASP A 147 17.86 -8.44 0.23
N LEU A 148 17.35 -7.25 -0.13
CA LEU A 148 17.93 -5.93 0.13
C LEU A 148 17.60 -5.44 1.54
N ALA A 149 18.61 -5.40 2.41
CA ALA A 149 18.50 -4.91 3.78
C ALA A 149 18.70 -3.38 3.85
N VAL A 150 19.61 -2.83 3.04
CA VAL A 150 19.90 -1.40 2.91
C VAL A 150 20.15 -1.08 1.43
N ILE A 151 19.62 0.03 0.93
CA ILE A 151 19.85 0.50 -0.44
C ILE A 151 20.83 1.68 -0.40
N ALA A 152 21.77 1.74 -1.34
CA ALA A 152 22.70 2.84 -1.51
C ALA A 152 22.60 3.40 -2.93
N GLU A 153 22.41 4.72 -3.04
CA GLU A 153 22.51 5.47 -4.30
C GLU A 153 23.66 6.47 -4.19
N TYR A 154 24.42 6.66 -5.28
CA TYR A 154 25.59 7.53 -5.26
C TYR A 154 25.72 8.38 -6.52
N LYS A 155 25.84 9.70 -6.37
CA LYS A 155 25.94 10.65 -7.50
C LYS A 155 27.13 11.58 -7.35
N LYS A 156 27.90 11.75 -8.43
CA LYS A 156 29.13 12.57 -8.45
C LYS A 156 28.89 14.05 -8.79
N SER A 157 27.78 14.37 -9.46
CA SER A 157 27.44 15.72 -9.90
C SER A 157 26.33 16.34 -9.05
N PRO A 158 26.46 17.60 -8.59
CA PRO A 158 25.39 18.32 -7.88
C PRO A 158 24.07 18.44 -8.65
N SER A 159 24.10 18.40 -9.98
CA SER A 159 22.89 18.39 -10.82
C SER A 159 21.98 17.19 -10.53
N ASP A 160 22.57 16.09 -10.10
CA ASP A 160 21.91 14.78 -10.05
C ASP A 160 21.57 14.38 -8.60
N TYR A 161 21.84 15.24 -7.61
CA TYR A 161 21.57 14.95 -6.19
C TYR A 161 20.07 14.81 -5.90
N VAL A 162 19.20 15.49 -6.65
CA VAL A 162 17.74 15.30 -6.52
C VAL A 162 17.32 13.93 -7.07
N ASP A 163 17.84 13.54 -8.23
CA ASP A 163 17.65 12.22 -8.83
C ASP A 163 18.16 11.09 -7.91
N ASN A 164 19.32 11.26 -7.27
CA ASN A 164 19.89 10.36 -6.26
C ASN A 164 18.86 10.00 -5.16
N ARG A 165 18.22 11.05 -4.62
CA ARG A 165 17.26 10.95 -3.51
C ARG A 165 15.94 10.35 -3.97
N GLN A 166 15.47 10.73 -5.16
CA GLN A 166 14.26 10.18 -5.77
C GLN A 166 14.39 8.68 -6.06
N LYS A 167 15.54 8.25 -6.63
CA LYS A 167 15.85 6.83 -6.89
C LYS A 167 15.85 6.00 -5.61
N LEU A 168 16.56 6.46 -4.58
CA LEU A 168 16.60 5.77 -3.28
C LEU A 168 15.18 5.56 -2.73
N VAL A 169 14.38 6.62 -2.68
CA VAL A 169 13.01 6.55 -2.13
C VAL A 169 12.10 5.65 -2.99
N SER A 170 12.23 5.70 -4.31
CA SER A 170 11.49 4.82 -5.23
C SER A 170 11.84 3.35 -4.97
N ALA A 171 13.14 3.00 -4.97
CA ALA A 171 13.61 1.64 -4.71
C ALA A 171 13.21 1.13 -3.33
N VAL A 172 13.28 1.98 -2.30
CA VAL A 172 12.80 1.66 -0.94
C VAL A 172 11.30 1.39 -0.93
N ASN A 173 10.51 2.23 -1.61
CA ASN A 173 9.07 2.05 -1.73
C ASN A 173 8.71 0.74 -2.44
N HIS A 174 9.45 0.35 -3.48
CA HIS A 174 9.28 -0.96 -4.14
C HIS A 174 9.51 -2.12 -3.17
N VAL A 175 10.67 -2.19 -2.50
CA VAL A 175 10.99 -3.31 -1.58
C VAL A 175 9.99 -3.38 -0.42
N MET A 176 9.64 -2.24 0.18
CA MET A 176 8.68 -2.18 1.29
C MET A 176 7.24 -2.52 0.86
N ASN A 177 6.87 -2.32 -0.41
CA ASN A 177 5.58 -2.76 -0.94
C ASN A 177 5.61 -4.23 -1.42
N GLU A 178 6.75 -4.80 -1.81
CA GLU A 178 6.85 -6.20 -2.22
C GLU A 178 6.93 -7.19 -1.04
N ASP A 179 7.72 -6.88 0.00
CA ASP A 179 8.03 -7.82 1.08
C ASP A 179 7.32 -7.49 2.41
N PRO A 180 6.31 -8.28 2.84
CA PRO A 180 5.62 -8.09 4.11
C PRO A 180 6.52 -8.19 5.35
N ARG A 181 7.71 -8.80 5.27
CA ARG A 181 8.64 -8.85 6.41
C ARG A 181 9.18 -7.45 6.77
N ARG A 182 9.14 -6.47 5.87
CA ARG A 182 9.79 -5.15 6.08
C ARG A 182 8.92 -4.19 6.90
N MET A 183 9.30 -4.04 8.18
CA MET A 183 8.75 -3.06 9.13
C MET A 183 9.28 -1.65 8.83
N PHE A 184 10.58 -1.58 8.58
CA PHE A 184 11.33 -0.39 8.20
C PHE A 184 12.53 -0.80 7.33
N MET A 185 13.16 0.15 6.66
CA MET A 185 14.44 -0.04 5.96
C MET A 185 15.38 1.13 6.17
N PHE A 186 16.67 0.89 5.92
CA PHE A 186 17.67 1.95 5.83
C PHE A 186 18.00 2.26 4.37
N GLY A 187 18.43 3.50 4.13
CA GLY A 187 19.01 3.94 2.88
C GLY A 187 20.27 4.76 3.10
N ILE A 188 21.10 4.86 2.06
CA ILE A 188 22.31 5.68 2.04
C ILE A 188 22.28 6.49 0.73
N THR A 189 22.50 7.80 0.82
CA THR A 189 22.87 8.61 -0.35
C THR A 189 24.28 9.10 -0.20
N ILE A 190 25.10 8.94 -1.24
CA ILE A 190 26.39 9.60 -1.35
C ILE A 190 26.30 10.68 -2.43
N GLU A 191 26.73 11.90 -2.08
CA GLU A 191 26.69 13.10 -2.90
C GLU A 191 28.13 13.65 -2.95
N LYS A 192 28.88 13.26 -3.99
CA LYS A 192 30.35 13.42 -4.06
C LYS A 192 31.08 12.73 -2.88
N THR A 193 31.55 13.48 -1.88
CA THR A 193 32.19 12.93 -0.65
C THR A 193 31.32 13.06 0.60
N THR A 194 30.10 13.62 0.49
CA THR A 194 29.18 13.65 1.63
C THR A 194 28.28 12.42 1.62
N MET A 195 28.08 11.82 2.79
CA MET A 195 27.15 10.71 3.00
C MET A 195 26.00 11.16 3.90
N SER A 196 24.78 10.78 3.55
CA SER A 196 23.60 10.89 4.41
C SER A 196 22.96 9.53 4.63
N LEU A 197 22.45 9.30 5.85
CA LEU A 197 21.72 8.10 6.22
C LEU A 197 20.21 8.36 6.16
N TRP A 198 19.44 7.33 5.85
CA TRP A 198 17.99 7.41 5.72
C TRP A 198 17.31 6.28 6.49
N TYR A 199 16.23 6.60 7.18
CA TYR A 199 15.35 5.67 7.86
C TYR A 199 13.96 5.79 7.27
N PHE A 200 13.34 4.66 6.91
CA PHE A 200 12.05 4.61 6.25
C PHE A 200 11.13 3.64 6.99
N SER A 201 10.00 4.11 7.51
CA SER A 201 9.06 3.31 8.29
C SER A 201 7.60 3.65 7.96
N ARG A 202 6.65 2.91 8.53
CA ARG A 202 5.22 3.14 8.28
C ARG A 202 4.64 4.37 9.00
N SER A 203 5.32 4.93 9.99
CA SER A 203 4.91 6.17 10.67
C SER A 203 5.52 7.41 10.02
N HIS A 204 6.82 7.39 9.74
CA HIS A 204 7.59 8.51 9.23
C HIS A 204 8.87 8.05 8.49
N SER A 205 9.50 8.98 7.77
CA SER A 205 10.83 8.79 7.17
C SER A 205 11.77 9.92 7.57
N THR A 206 13.05 9.64 7.81
CA THR A 206 14.04 10.62 8.31
C THR A 206 15.35 10.52 7.55
N LYS A 207 15.92 11.67 7.16
CA LYS A 207 17.29 11.79 6.61
C LYS A 207 18.22 12.40 7.69
N SER A 208 19.43 11.86 7.87
CA SER A 208 20.43 12.48 8.73
C SER A 208 20.99 13.78 8.10
N THR A 209 21.58 14.65 8.91
CA THR A 209 22.60 15.58 8.41
C THR A 209 23.71 14.81 7.72
N GLU A 210 24.31 15.43 6.70
CA GLU A 210 25.41 14.82 5.96
C GLU A 210 26.74 14.89 6.72
N PHE A 211 27.66 13.97 6.44
CA PHE A 211 29.05 14.02 6.90
C PHE A 211 30.01 13.73 5.75
N ASP A 212 31.21 14.33 5.79
CA ASP A 212 32.22 14.14 4.74
C ASP A 212 33.09 12.93 5.08
N PHE A 213 32.79 11.78 4.48
CA PHE A 213 33.50 10.54 4.79
C PHE A 213 34.98 10.61 4.37
N ALA A 214 35.35 11.50 3.45
CA ALA A 214 36.75 11.67 3.07
C ALA A 214 37.58 12.33 4.19
N LYS A 215 36.94 13.18 5.01
CA LYS A 215 37.55 13.81 6.20
C LYS A 215 37.39 12.97 7.47
N GLU A 216 36.30 12.21 7.58
CA GLU A 216 35.90 11.47 8.78
C GLU A 216 35.58 9.99 8.48
N PRO A 217 36.54 9.19 7.96
CA PRO A 217 36.33 7.77 7.63
C PRO A 217 35.87 6.93 8.82
N GLU A 218 36.20 7.30 10.06
CA GLU A 218 35.73 6.63 11.27
C GLU A 218 34.19 6.59 11.33
N LYS A 219 33.50 7.62 10.82
CA LYS A 219 32.03 7.65 10.72
C LYS A 219 31.51 6.65 9.69
N LEU A 220 32.17 6.54 8.54
CA LEU A 220 31.83 5.55 7.50
C LEU A 220 32.00 4.12 8.03
N VAL A 221 33.14 3.83 8.67
CA VAL A 221 33.43 2.54 9.29
C VAL A 221 32.41 2.20 10.38
N SER A 222 32.06 3.16 11.24
CA SER A 222 31.04 3.01 12.29
C SER A 222 29.66 2.65 11.72
N VAL A 223 29.21 3.35 10.67
CA VAL A 223 27.94 3.05 9.97
C VAL A 223 27.95 1.64 9.38
N PHE A 224 29.02 1.24 8.69
CA PHE A 224 29.10 -0.08 8.07
C PHE A 224 29.17 -1.20 9.12
N ILE A 225 29.91 -1.04 10.23
CA ILE A 225 29.90 -2.00 11.35
C ILE A 225 28.47 -2.15 11.90
N SER A 226 27.78 -1.04 12.14
CA SER A 226 26.42 -1.05 12.70
C SER A 226 25.42 -1.79 11.81
N LEU A 227 25.42 -1.50 10.50
CA LEU A 227 24.50 -2.12 9.55
C LEU A 227 24.88 -3.58 9.23
N MET A 228 26.16 -3.89 9.04
CA MET A 228 26.59 -5.25 8.68
C MET A 228 26.39 -6.27 9.80
N PHE A 229 26.60 -5.86 11.05
CA PHE A 229 26.47 -6.71 12.24
C PHE A 229 25.17 -6.47 13.02
N GLY A 230 24.17 -5.84 12.39
CA GLY A 230 22.84 -5.71 12.96
C GLY A 230 22.09 -7.05 12.98
N SER A 231 21.29 -7.29 14.02
CA SER A 231 20.33 -8.40 14.02
C SER A 231 19.24 -8.19 12.96
N THR A 232 18.55 -9.26 12.58
CA THR A 232 17.53 -9.24 11.52
C THR A 232 16.34 -8.36 11.87
N ALA A 233 15.87 -8.41 13.12
CA ALA A 233 14.89 -7.48 13.67
C ALA A 233 15.40 -6.02 13.67
N ALA A 234 16.66 -5.79 14.06
CA ALA A 234 17.25 -4.45 14.06
C ALA A 234 17.49 -3.88 12.64
N LEU A 235 17.57 -4.75 11.63
CA LEU A 235 17.60 -4.41 10.20
C LEU A 235 16.20 -4.28 9.56
N GLY A 236 15.14 -4.41 10.36
CA GLY A 236 13.76 -4.13 9.96
C GLY A 236 12.97 -5.32 9.40
N TYR A 237 13.43 -6.56 9.62
CA TYR A 237 12.68 -7.78 9.29
C TYR A 237 11.84 -8.27 10.48
N ASP A 238 10.56 -8.54 10.24
CA ASP A 238 9.61 -9.05 11.23
C ASP A 238 9.74 -10.57 11.40
N GLU A 239 10.18 -11.02 12.57
CA GLU A 239 10.38 -12.44 12.90
C GLU A 239 9.07 -13.21 13.13
N ALA A 240 7.92 -12.54 13.13
CA ALA A 240 6.61 -13.20 13.07
C ALA A 240 6.24 -13.64 11.64
N ILE A 241 7.00 -13.27 10.61
CA ILE A 241 6.69 -13.57 9.21
C ILE A 241 7.87 -14.25 8.51
N ARG A 242 7.61 -15.46 8.02
CA ARG A 242 8.53 -16.24 7.19
C ARG A 242 8.19 -16.08 5.71
N ARG A 243 9.19 -15.97 4.83
CA ARG A 243 9.06 -15.95 3.35
C ARG A 243 9.55 -17.28 2.79
N CYS A 244 8.63 -18.15 2.39
CA CYS A 244 8.94 -19.47 1.84
C CYS A 244 8.98 -19.44 0.31
N CYS A 245 10.07 -19.97 -0.26
CA CYS A 245 10.29 -20.01 -1.71
C CYS A 245 10.68 -21.44 -2.14
N PRO A 246 9.73 -22.41 -2.16
CA PRO A 246 10.04 -23.78 -2.52
C PRO A 246 10.37 -23.90 -4.01
N PRO A 247 11.33 -24.75 -4.43
CA PRO A 247 11.64 -24.95 -5.84
C PRO A 247 10.41 -25.43 -6.64
N GLY A 248 10.03 -24.68 -7.68
CA GLY A 248 8.89 -25.00 -8.53
C GLY A 248 7.51 -24.59 -7.97
N GLU A 249 7.42 -24.05 -6.76
CA GLU A 249 6.18 -23.56 -6.17
C GLU A 249 6.06 -22.03 -6.20
N ARG A 250 4.84 -21.53 -6.03
CA ARG A 250 4.62 -20.10 -5.78
C ARG A 250 5.15 -19.73 -4.39
N ILE A 251 5.81 -18.58 -4.32
CA ILE A 251 6.24 -18.01 -3.05
C ILE A 251 5.03 -17.66 -2.20
N HIS A 252 5.11 -18.03 -0.93
CA HIS A 252 4.11 -17.74 0.07
C HIS A 252 4.79 -17.23 1.34
N TYR A 253 4.00 -16.55 2.16
CA TYR A 253 4.40 -16.13 3.49
C TYR A 253 3.72 -17.03 4.52
N GLU A 254 4.43 -17.30 5.61
CA GLU A 254 3.86 -17.92 6.80
C GLU A 254 3.88 -16.89 7.92
N TYR A 255 2.73 -16.66 8.54
CA TYR A 255 2.54 -15.70 9.63
C TYR A 255 2.38 -16.46 10.94
N ARG A 256 2.99 -15.97 12.03
CA ARG A 256 2.84 -16.48 13.39
C ARG A 256 2.08 -15.46 14.23
N ILE A 257 0.94 -15.86 14.79
CA ILE A 257 0.06 -15.01 15.61
C ILE A 257 0.02 -15.55 17.05
N ILE A 258 0.05 -14.64 18.02
CA ILE A 258 -0.22 -14.91 19.44
C ILE A 258 -1.58 -14.30 19.78
N ASP A 259 -2.58 -15.17 19.97
CA ASP A 259 -3.96 -14.75 20.18
C ASP A 259 -4.25 -14.29 21.63
N SER A 260 -5.49 -13.85 21.88
CA SER A 260 -5.97 -13.41 23.20
C SER A 260 -5.86 -14.47 24.29
N GLN A 261 -5.82 -15.76 23.92
CA GLN A 261 -5.63 -16.89 24.83
C GLN A 261 -4.14 -17.26 24.98
N LYS A 262 -3.22 -16.45 24.44
CA LYS A 262 -1.77 -16.68 24.36
C LYS A 262 -1.39 -17.95 23.59
N ARG A 263 -2.28 -18.44 22.72
CA ARG A 263 -2.00 -19.59 21.86
C ARG A 263 -1.20 -19.14 20.65
N LEU A 264 -0.23 -19.96 20.26
CA LEU A 264 0.58 -19.74 19.08
C LEU A 264 -0.11 -20.39 17.88
N ARG A 265 -0.47 -19.59 16.88
CA ARG A 265 -1.15 -20.05 15.65
C ARG A 265 -0.34 -19.64 14.43
N TYR A 266 -0.35 -20.46 13.39
CA TYR A 266 0.44 -20.24 12.18
C TYR A 266 -0.45 -20.28 10.93
N PHE A 267 -0.20 -19.38 9.97
CA PHE A 267 -1.03 -19.24 8.78
C PHE A 267 -0.18 -19.13 7.50
N ARG A 268 -0.45 -19.99 6.51
CA ARG A 268 0.22 -19.97 5.19
C ARG A 268 -0.64 -19.23 4.17
N THR A 269 -0.10 -18.19 3.52
CA THR A 269 -0.80 -17.47 2.44
C THR A 269 -0.93 -18.33 1.18
N ARG A 270 -2.01 -18.13 0.41
CA ARG A 270 -2.26 -18.77 -0.90
C ARG A 270 -2.23 -17.75 -2.03
N GLU A 271 -3.27 -16.92 -2.11
CA GLU A 271 -3.36 -15.78 -3.02
C GLU A 271 -3.64 -14.48 -2.26
N SER A 272 -3.44 -13.34 -2.92
CA SER A 272 -3.92 -12.06 -2.44
C SER A 272 -5.42 -11.92 -2.68
N LEU A 273 -6.16 -11.49 -1.64
CA LEU A 273 -7.53 -11.03 -1.76
C LEU A 273 -7.58 -9.50 -1.96
N SER A 274 -6.60 -8.80 -1.39
CA SER A 274 -6.38 -7.37 -1.60
C SER A 274 -4.92 -7.02 -1.27
N THR A 275 -4.11 -6.72 -2.28
CA THR A 275 -2.77 -6.13 -2.07
C THR A 275 -2.74 -4.75 -2.70
N TYR A 276 -2.76 -3.75 -1.84
CA TYR A 276 -2.59 -2.37 -2.26
C TYR A 276 -1.09 -2.04 -2.41
N ARG A 277 -0.71 -1.31 -3.47
CA ARG A 277 0.65 -0.79 -3.66
C ARG A 277 0.63 0.72 -3.52
N SER A 278 1.27 1.20 -2.46
CA SER A 278 1.32 2.62 -2.15
C SER A 278 2.43 3.34 -2.92
N LEU A 279 2.17 4.57 -3.37
CA LEU A 279 3.21 5.51 -3.82
C LEU A 279 3.89 6.26 -2.65
N VAL A 280 3.44 6.01 -1.41
CA VAL A 280 4.03 6.52 -0.16
C VAL A 280 4.46 5.40 0.77
N ILE A 281 5.49 5.64 1.58
CA ILE A 281 6.05 4.64 2.50
C ILE A 281 5.30 4.61 3.84
N THR A 282 4.73 5.75 4.26
CA THR A 282 3.98 5.87 5.52
C THR A 282 2.49 5.61 5.33
N GLY A 283 1.79 5.17 6.38
CA GLY A 283 0.36 4.83 6.34
C GLY A 283 0.08 3.40 6.80
N ARG A 284 -1.10 2.87 6.42
CA ARG A 284 -1.61 1.58 6.89
C ARG A 284 -1.03 0.34 6.19
N MET A 285 -0.70 0.46 4.91
CA MET A 285 -0.11 -0.63 4.11
C MET A 285 -0.88 -1.95 4.18
N THR A 286 -2.21 -1.86 4.17
CA THR A 286 -3.12 -3.00 4.33
C THR A 286 -2.91 -4.05 3.23
N ARG A 287 -2.69 -5.29 3.66
CA ARG A 287 -2.67 -6.49 2.80
C ARG A 287 -3.69 -7.47 3.34
N VAL A 288 -4.42 -8.12 2.45
CA VAL A 288 -5.35 -9.21 2.79
C VAL A 288 -5.04 -10.42 1.90
N TRP A 289 -4.82 -11.56 2.53
CA TRP A 289 -4.46 -12.81 1.89
C TRP A 289 -5.56 -13.84 2.13
N ARG A 290 -5.83 -14.70 1.13
CA ARG A 290 -6.39 -16.03 1.44
C ARG A 290 -5.28 -16.82 2.09
N ALA A 291 -5.55 -17.43 3.23
CA ALA A 291 -4.60 -18.25 3.95
C ALA A 291 -5.26 -19.54 4.45
N VAL A 292 -4.44 -20.45 4.98
CA VAL A 292 -4.84 -21.69 5.66
C VAL A 292 -4.05 -21.82 6.96
N GLU A 293 -4.65 -22.39 8.00
CA GLU A 293 -3.96 -22.62 9.27
C GLU A 293 -3.04 -23.85 9.21
N ILE A 294 -1.83 -23.71 9.73
CA ILE A 294 -0.78 -24.74 9.76
C ILE A 294 -0.30 -24.99 11.20
N ASP A 295 0.25 -26.18 11.47
CA ASP A 295 0.71 -26.57 12.83
C ASP A 295 1.94 -25.79 13.32
N SER A 296 2.79 -25.32 12.40
CA SER A 296 4.10 -24.71 12.66
C SER A 296 4.67 -24.07 11.38
N PHE A 297 5.76 -23.30 11.47
CA PHE A 297 6.48 -22.82 10.28
C PHE A 297 7.03 -24.00 9.45
N GLY A 298 6.71 -24.04 8.16
CA GLY A 298 6.97 -25.19 7.26
C GLY A 298 6.06 -26.40 7.52
N GLY A 299 5.06 -26.24 8.39
CA GLY A 299 4.18 -27.28 8.91
C GLY A 299 3.09 -27.75 7.95
N LYS A 300 2.27 -28.70 8.43
CA LYS A 300 1.11 -29.20 7.69
C LYS A 300 -0.12 -28.36 7.99
N GLU A 301 -1.06 -28.35 7.04
CA GLU A 301 -2.37 -27.72 7.21
C GLU A 301 -3.23 -28.50 8.22
N ILE A 302 -3.93 -27.79 9.09
CA ILE A 302 -4.72 -28.40 10.18
C ILE A 302 -6.11 -28.79 9.68
N THR A 303 -6.88 -27.82 9.18
CA THR A 303 -8.26 -28.03 8.69
C THR A 303 -8.37 -28.00 7.17
N GLY A 304 -7.44 -27.32 6.49
CA GLY A 304 -7.55 -26.99 5.06
C GLY A 304 -8.61 -25.91 4.74
N GLU A 305 -9.33 -25.40 5.74
CA GLU A 305 -10.31 -24.34 5.55
C GLU A 305 -9.60 -23.01 5.23
N ALA A 306 -10.15 -22.28 4.25
CA ALA A 306 -9.64 -20.98 3.88
C ALA A 306 -10.05 -19.92 4.90
N VAL A 307 -9.09 -19.10 5.30
CA VAL A 307 -9.29 -17.91 6.16
C VAL A 307 -8.78 -16.66 5.44
N ALA A 308 -9.22 -15.48 5.87
CA ALA A 308 -8.72 -14.20 5.36
C ALA A 308 -7.76 -13.59 6.39
N LEU A 309 -6.47 -13.53 6.06
CA LEU A 309 -5.46 -12.90 6.92
C LEU A 309 -5.21 -11.46 6.46
N LYS A 310 -5.54 -10.50 7.32
CA LYS A 310 -5.27 -9.07 7.14
C LYS A 310 -4.06 -8.63 7.96
N ASP A 311 -3.22 -7.83 7.34
CA ASP A 311 -1.94 -7.33 7.83
C ASP A 311 -1.93 -5.81 7.61
N VAL A 312 -1.96 -5.04 8.70
CA VAL A 312 -2.22 -3.60 8.68
C VAL A 312 -1.43 -2.85 9.76
N TRP A 313 -1.06 -1.59 9.49
CA TRP A 313 -0.36 -0.71 10.44
C TRP A 313 -1.29 0.33 11.03
N LEU A 314 -1.56 0.21 12.33
CA LEU A 314 -2.40 1.11 13.12
C LEU A 314 -1.53 2.15 13.83
N ASP A 315 -2.10 3.27 14.25
CA ASP A 315 -1.42 4.12 15.24
C ASP A 315 -1.25 3.32 16.55
N GLU A 316 -0.11 3.50 17.24
CA GLU A 316 0.23 2.71 18.43
C GLU A 316 -0.88 2.71 19.50
N LEU A 317 -1.51 3.86 19.71
CA LEU A 317 -2.59 4.05 20.68
C LEU A 317 -4.00 3.75 20.14
N ALA A 318 -4.15 3.34 18.87
CA ALA A 318 -5.46 2.99 18.34
C ALA A 318 -5.98 1.66 18.93
N ASP A 319 -7.27 1.60 19.24
CA ASP A 319 -7.94 0.32 19.49
C ASP A 319 -7.83 -0.59 18.25
N ILE A 320 -7.67 -1.89 18.49
CA ILE A 320 -7.69 -2.93 17.46
C ILE A 320 -9.12 -3.34 17.10
N GLU A 321 -9.32 -3.97 15.94
CA GLU A 321 -10.65 -4.23 15.38
C GLU A 321 -11.51 -5.13 16.27
N SER A 322 -10.93 -6.17 16.89
CA SER A 322 -11.61 -7.04 17.87
C SER A 322 -12.17 -6.25 19.05
N THR A 323 -11.34 -5.41 19.67
CA THR A 323 -11.73 -4.54 20.80
C THR A 323 -12.84 -3.57 20.43
N ILE A 324 -12.84 -3.05 19.20
CA ILE A 324 -13.91 -2.17 18.72
C ILE A 324 -15.20 -2.97 18.47
N GLN A 325 -15.10 -4.14 17.85
CA GLN A 325 -16.23 -5.03 17.59
C GLN A 325 -16.90 -5.49 18.91
N ASP A 326 -16.11 -5.85 19.93
CA ASP A 326 -16.61 -6.21 21.26
C ASP A 326 -17.31 -5.02 21.96
N LYS A 327 -16.77 -3.81 21.87
CA LYS A 327 -17.42 -2.58 22.40
C LYS A 327 -18.77 -2.32 21.72
N ILE A 328 -18.83 -2.45 20.39
CA ILE A 328 -20.08 -2.31 19.61
C ILE A 328 -21.10 -3.37 20.01
N PHE A 329 -20.71 -4.65 20.05
CA PHE A 329 -21.62 -5.74 20.37
C PHE A 329 -22.12 -5.69 21.83
N THR A 330 -21.28 -5.22 22.76
CA THR A 330 -21.67 -4.97 24.15
C THR A 330 -22.73 -3.86 24.22
N ALA A 331 -22.49 -2.72 23.58
CA ALA A 331 -23.44 -1.61 23.55
C ALA A 331 -24.80 -1.98 22.93
N VAL A 332 -24.85 -2.85 21.92
CA VAL A 332 -26.12 -3.37 21.37
C VAL A 332 -26.89 -4.20 22.41
N GLN A 333 -26.20 -5.00 23.24
CA GLN A 333 -26.85 -5.79 24.29
C GLN A 333 -27.28 -4.93 25.49
N GLU A 334 -26.50 -3.93 25.86
CA GLU A 334 -26.86 -2.95 26.89
C GLU A 334 -28.14 -2.18 26.51
N GLU A 335 -28.24 -1.71 25.26
CA GLU A 335 -29.45 -1.08 24.74
C GLU A 335 -30.64 -2.04 24.67
N TYR A 336 -30.42 -3.31 24.38
CA TYR A 336 -31.50 -4.31 24.44
C TYR A 336 -31.99 -4.53 25.88
N ALA A 337 -31.09 -4.57 26.86
CA ALA A 337 -31.43 -4.69 28.28
C ALA A 337 -32.09 -3.41 28.84
N ALA A 338 -31.79 -2.23 28.30
CA ALA A 338 -32.32 -0.94 28.75
C ALA A 338 -33.84 -0.75 28.52
N GLY A 339 -34.48 -1.61 27.72
CA GLY A 339 -35.94 -1.71 27.59
C GLY A 339 -36.62 -0.41 27.17
N GLU A 340 -37.28 0.28 28.11
CA GLU A 340 -38.10 1.47 27.81
C GLU A 340 -37.29 2.70 27.39
N SER A 341 -36.05 2.81 27.83
CA SER A 341 -35.13 3.94 27.55
C SER A 341 -34.21 3.69 26.34
N SER A 342 -34.44 2.61 25.60
CA SER A 342 -33.55 2.10 24.56
C SER A 342 -33.65 2.86 23.23
N ARG A 343 -32.51 3.06 22.55
CA ARG A 343 -32.44 3.49 21.13
C ARG A 343 -33.14 2.50 20.18
N ILE A 344 -33.39 1.26 20.61
CA ILE A 344 -34.22 0.29 19.85
C ILE A 344 -35.65 0.80 19.68
N ARG A 345 -36.18 1.67 20.56
CA ARG A 345 -37.49 2.30 20.34
C ARG A 345 -37.50 3.28 19.17
N LEU A 346 -36.39 3.99 18.92
CA LEU A 346 -36.30 4.93 17.79
C LEU A 346 -36.55 4.21 16.46
N ILE A 347 -35.94 3.02 16.28
CA ILE A 347 -36.09 2.25 15.06
C ILE A 347 -37.46 1.57 14.87
N GLN A 348 -38.38 1.61 15.85
CA GLN A 348 -39.67 0.89 15.76
C GLN A 348 -40.56 1.36 14.60
N GLY A 349 -40.42 2.62 14.16
CA GLY A 349 -41.12 3.16 12.99
C GLY A 349 -40.51 2.79 11.64
N LEU A 350 -39.42 2.01 11.60
CA LEU A 350 -38.73 1.62 10.37
C LEU A 350 -39.25 0.28 9.81
N PRO A 351 -39.26 0.08 8.48
CA PRO A 351 -39.64 -1.22 7.88
C PRO A 351 -38.80 -2.40 8.38
N ILE A 352 -37.56 -2.14 8.80
CA ILE A 352 -36.60 -3.12 9.32
C ILE A 352 -36.75 -3.46 10.80
N ALA A 353 -37.62 -2.77 11.54
CA ALA A 353 -37.72 -2.84 13.00
C ALA A 353 -37.87 -4.26 13.56
N GLN A 354 -38.83 -5.02 13.03
CA GLN A 354 -39.15 -6.37 13.51
C GLN A 354 -37.97 -7.33 13.30
N LYS A 355 -37.38 -7.34 12.09
CA LYS A 355 -36.22 -8.16 11.75
C LYS A 355 -35.00 -7.76 12.61
N LEU A 356 -34.73 -6.47 12.81
CA LEU A 356 -33.67 -6.00 13.72
C LEU A 356 -33.89 -6.47 15.15
N THR A 357 -35.11 -6.37 15.68
CA THR A 357 -35.43 -6.78 17.05
C THR A 357 -35.16 -8.28 17.26
N THR A 358 -35.60 -9.14 16.32
CA THR A 358 -35.31 -10.58 16.35
C THR A 358 -33.81 -10.88 16.20
N LEU A 359 -33.09 -10.14 15.36
CA LEU A 359 -31.64 -10.30 15.19
C LEU A 359 -30.87 -9.95 16.47
N ILE A 360 -31.28 -8.89 17.18
CA ILE A 360 -30.68 -8.47 18.46
C ILE A 360 -30.97 -9.50 19.55
N GLN A 361 -32.23 -9.93 19.67
CA GLN A 361 -32.70 -10.96 20.61
C GLN A 361 -31.95 -12.28 20.50
N THR A 362 -31.66 -12.72 19.26
CA THR A 362 -31.01 -14.00 18.98
C THR A 362 -29.48 -13.92 18.97
N GLY A 363 -28.90 -12.72 19.07
CA GLY A 363 -27.47 -12.49 18.82
C GLY A 363 -27.06 -12.57 17.34
N ALA A 364 -27.97 -12.94 16.44
CA ALA A 364 -27.70 -13.15 15.01
C ALA A 364 -27.36 -11.84 14.25
N TYR A 365 -27.52 -10.67 14.86
CA TYR A 365 -27.04 -9.39 14.34
C TYR A 365 -25.53 -9.35 14.08
N LYS A 366 -24.74 -10.19 14.78
CA LYS A 366 -23.29 -10.29 14.56
C LYS A 366 -22.93 -10.77 13.14
N GLN A 367 -23.84 -11.47 12.45
CA GLN A 367 -23.60 -12.01 11.10
C GLN A 367 -23.37 -10.92 10.04
N TYR A 368 -23.78 -9.68 10.29
CA TYR A 368 -23.64 -8.54 9.37
C TYR A 368 -22.24 -7.89 9.43
N PHE A 369 -21.35 -8.41 10.28
CA PHE A 369 -19.95 -8.00 10.40
C PHE A 369 -19.04 -9.19 10.09
N VAL A 370 -17.82 -8.92 9.64
CA VAL A 370 -16.81 -9.98 9.45
C VAL A 370 -16.43 -10.65 10.78
N ASN A 371 -16.39 -11.99 10.78
CA ASN A 371 -16.15 -12.79 11.97
C ASN A 371 -14.65 -13.00 12.20
N ILE A 372 -14.11 -12.37 13.24
CA ILE A 372 -12.71 -12.49 13.66
C ILE A 372 -12.50 -13.88 14.30
N LEU A 373 -11.59 -14.66 13.71
CA LEU A 373 -11.18 -15.99 14.19
C LEU A 373 -10.06 -15.90 15.24
N CYS A 374 -9.13 -14.97 15.05
CA CYS A 374 -8.13 -14.53 16.04
C CYS A 374 -7.37 -13.31 15.52
N ASP A 375 -6.68 -12.62 16.43
CA ASP A 375 -5.81 -11.49 16.10
C ASP A 375 -4.60 -11.39 17.05
N GLN A 376 -3.63 -10.57 16.67
CA GLN A 376 -2.41 -10.33 17.46
C GLN A 376 -2.71 -9.43 18.66
N GLN A 377 -2.58 -9.99 19.87
CA GLN A 377 -2.90 -9.30 21.14
C GLN A 377 -1.68 -8.95 21.99
N SER A 378 -0.48 -9.41 21.60
CA SER A 378 0.76 -9.14 22.34
C SER A 378 1.97 -9.04 21.40
N GLN A 379 3.04 -8.34 21.81
CA GLN A 379 4.30 -8.24 21.07
C GLN A 379 4.17 -7.77 19.60
N SER A 380 3.17 -6.94 19.28
CA SER A 380 3.06 -6.29 17.97
C SER A 380 4.33 -5.50 17.63
N ALA A 381 4.83 -5.66 16.40
CA ALA A 381 5.92 -4.84 15.88
C ALA A 381 5.51 -3.36 15.82
N THR A 382 6.26 -2.48 16.47
CA THR A 382 6.02 -1.03 16.43
C THR A 382 7.17 -0.32 15.71
N SER A 383 6.86 0.66 14.86
CA SER A 383 7.87 1.53 14.25
C SER A 383 8.62 2.30 15.33
N LYS A 384 9.91 2.58 15.14
CA LYS A 384 10.66 3.46 16.05
C LYS A 384 9.98 4.84 16.15
N ALA A 385 10.14 5.54 17.26
CA ALA A 385 9.74 6.95 17.39
C ALA A 385 10.70 7.86 16.59
N LYS A 386 10.25 9.07 16.24
CA LYS A 386 11.15 10.09 15.71
C LYS A 386 12.08 10.62 16.83
N PRO A 387 13.32 11.05 16.52
CA PRO A 387 14.11 11.86 17.44
C PRO A 387 13.35 13.12 17.86
N GLU A 388 13.58 13.57 19.08
CA GLU A 388 12.93 14.77 19.63
C GLU A 388 13.20 16.00 18.73
N ASN A 389 14.47 16.20 18.39
CA ASN A 389 14.99 17.27 17.52
C ASN A 389 14.69 17.09 16.02
N ALA A 390 13.98 16.03 15.61
CA ALA A 390 13.69 15.80 14.19
C ALA A 390 12.64 16.80 13.65
N ILE A 391 12.99 17.54 12.59
CA ILE A 391 12.19 18.61 11.97
C ILE A 391 11.65 18.22 10.59
N PRO A 392 10.43 18.62 10.19
CA PRO A 392 9.93 18.43 8.83
C PRO A 392 10.75 19.21 7.79
N VAL A 393 11.04 18.59 6.64
CA VAL A 393 11.79 19.22 5.54
C VAL A 393 10.96 19.31 4.27
N LYS A 394 11.12 20.43 3.54
CA LYS A 394 10.39 20.73 2.31
C LYS A 394 11.37 20.85 1.14
N GLY A 395 10.97 20.37 -0.03
CA GLY A 395 11.75 20.46 -1.27
C GLY A 395 12.98 19.54 -1.30
N LEU A 396 12.96 18.42 -0.58
CA LEU A 396 14.06 17.46 -0.56
C LEU A 396 14.21 16.74 -1.91
N PHE A 397 13.10 16.63 -2.66
CA PHE A 397 12.99 15.97 -3.96
C PHE A 397 12.66 16.94 -5.12
N SER A 398 12.68 18.26 -4.92
CA SER A 398 12.35 19.23 -5.97
C SER A 398 13.59 19.88 -6.59
N SER A 399 13.82 19.65 -7.88
CA SER A 399 14.60 20.59 -8.71
C SER A 399 13.74 21.80 -9.07
N SER A 400 14.35 22.96 -9.30
CA SER A 400 13.65 24.20 -9.64
C SER A 400 13.23 24.28 -11.12
N THR A 401 12.68 23.19 -11.65
CA THR A 401 12.23 23.06 -13.05
C THR A 401 10.93 22.25 -13.09
N SER A 402 9.82 22.93 -13.36
CA SER A 402 8.50 22.33 -13.47
C SER A 402 8.28 21.71 -14.85
N ASP A 403 8.31 20.38 -14.95
CA ASP A 403 7.71 19.64 -16.06
C ASP A 403 6.92 18.43 -15.52
N PRO A 404 5.61 18.30 -15.82
CA PRO A 404 4.81 17.17 -15.35
C PRO A 404 5.13 15.91 -16.16
N ILE A 405 5.69 14.90 -15.49
CA ILE A 405 5.93 13.58 -16.10
C ILE A 405 4.59 12.98 -16.51
N ALA A 406 4.50 12.55 -17.78
CA ALA A 406 3.30 11.93 -18.33
C ALA A 406 2.98 10.61 -17.60
N ARG A 407 1.71 10.43 -17.22
CA ARG A 407 1.23 9.19 -16.60
C ARG A 407 1.36 8.03 -17.61
N SER A 408 2.12 7.00 -17.27
CA SER A 408 2.02 5.71 -17.95
C SER A 408 0.70 5.03 -17.62
N HIS A 409 0.23 4.18 -18.54
CA HIS A 409 -1.10 3.58 -18.51
C HIS A 409 -1.40 2.84 -17.19
N LEU A 410 -2.38 3.36 -16.45
CA LEU A 410 -3.07 2.66 -15.38
C LEU A 410 -4.41 2.17 -15.92
N GLU A 411 -4.83 0.97 -15.51
CA GLU A 411 -6.05 0.31 -15.99
C GLU A 411 -7.30 1.15 -15.67
N ALA A 412 -8.19 1.30 -16.66
CA ALA A 412 -9.41 2.08 -16.50
C ALA A 412 -10.46 1.34 -15.66
N GLY A 413 -10.97 2.00 -14.61
CA GLY A 413 -12.20 1.63 -13.89
C GLY A 413 -12.03 1.09 -12.46
N ALA A 414 -10.84 0.63 -12.06
CA ALA A 414 -10.62 0.11 -10.71
C ALA A 414 -10.85 1.19 -9.62
N ASP A 415 -11.16 0.78 -8.39
CA ASP A 415 -11.30 1.68 -7.23
C ASP A 415 -9.93 2.28 -6.83
N THR A 416 -9.56 3.34 -7.55
CA THR A 416 -8.29 4.06 -7.41
C THR A 416 -8.23 4.98 -6.18
N SER A 417 -9.30 5.06 -5.37
CA SER A 417 -9.33 5.92 -4.18
C SER A 417 -8.34 5.52 -3.07
N ARG A 418 -7.77 4.31 -3.15
CA ARG A 418 -6.63 3.89 -2.33
C ARG A 418 -5.30 4.37 -2.92
N HIS A 419 -5.21 4.47 -4.26
CA HIS A 419 -3.98 4.65 -5.06
C HIS A 419 -3.27 5.99 -4.90
N THR A 420 -3.94 7.04 -4.43
CA THR A 420 -3.33 8.36 -4.23
C THR A 420 -3.60 8.94 -2.84
N SER A 421 -3.09 8.23 -1.81
CA SER A 421 -3.04 8.69 -0.41
C SER A 421 -2.24 9.99 -0.16
N ASN A 422 -1.89 10.76 -1.19
CA ASN A 422 -1.21 12.05 -1.09
C ASN A 422 -1.96 13.15 -1.90
N PRO A 423 -2.75 14.00 -1.22
CA PRO A 423 -3.38 15.17 -1.83
C PRO A 423 -2.42 16.20 -2.46
N ALA A 424 -1.11 16.12 -2.17
CA ALA A 424 -0.12 17.06 -2.72
C ALA A 424 0.32 16.78 -4.17
N LEU A 425 -0.08 15.65 -4.78
CA LEU A 425 0.31 15.31 -6.16
C LEU A 425 -0.40 16.12 -7.25
N PHE A 426 -1.44 16.90 -6.92
CA PHE A 426 -2.15 17.77 -7.87
C PHE A 426 -2.11 19.27 -7.50
N ALA A 427 -1.34 19.65 -6.48
CA ALA A 427 -1.11 21.05 -6.14
C ALA A 427 0.11 21.61 -6.90
N SER A 428 -0.03 21.89 -8.20
CA SER A 428 0.95 22.66 -8.98
C SER A 428 1.04 24.15 -8.59
N ASN A 429 0.33 24.55 -7.53
CA ASN A 429 0.40 25.87 -6.89
C ASN A 429 0.64 25.71 -5.38
N PRO A 430 1.62 26.43 -4.79
CA PRO A 430 1.87 26.39 -3.36
C PRO A 430 0.80 27.19 -2.60
N THR A 431 -0.31 26.55 -2.26
CA THR A 431 -1.33 27.13 -1.37
C THR A 431 -0.91 27.08 0.10
N SER A 432 -1.47 27.99 0.90
CA SER A 432 -1.16 28.13 2.33
C SER A 432 -1.59 26.92 3.18
N SER A 433 -2.61 26.17 2.76
CA SER A 433 -3.18 25.04 3.50
C SER A 433 -2.22 23.83 3.59
N LEU A 434 -1.56 23.44 2.50
CA LEU A 434 -0.58 22.35 2.51
C LEU A 434 0.58 22.64 3.47
N ASN A 435 0.97 23.93 3.58
CA ASN A 435 2.03 24.37 4.48
C ASN A 435 1.66 24.27 5.97
N GLN A 436 0.37 24.38 6.32
CA GLN A 436 -0.12 24.14 7.68
C GLN A 436 -0.14 22.62 7.99
N HIS A 437 -0.70 21.80 7.10
CA HIS A 437 -0.80 20.35 7.32
C HIS A 437 0.55 19.63 7.54
N ILE A 438 1.64 20.07 6.88
CA ILE A 438 2.98 19.49 7.09
C ILE A 438 3.53 19.80 8.50
N ASN A 439 3.17 20.96 9.06
CA ASN A 439 3.65 21.41 10.37
C ASN A 439 2.85 20.80 11.54
N ASP A 440 1.59 20.42 11.32
CA ASP A 440 0.68 19.87 12.35
C ASP A 440 0.71 18.33 12.48
N ARG A 441 1.41 17.62 11.59
CA ARG A 441 1.55 16.15 11.64
C ARG A 441 2.33 15.72 12.89
N THR A 442 1.81 14.75 13.63
CA THR A 442 2.39 14.30 14.91
C THR A 442 3.42 13.17 14.73
N TYR A 443 3.40 12.46 13.60
CA TYR A 443 4.34 11.38 13.27
C TYR A 443 4.38 10.25 14.33
N ASN A 444 3.22 9.94 14.91
CA ASN A 444 3.12 8.95 15.98
C ASN A 444 3.61 7.58 15.51
N PRO A 445 4.24 6.78 16.38
CA PRO A 445 4.57 5.40 16.07
C PRO A 445 3.34 4.61 15.60
N LYS A 446 3.56 3.69 14.66
CA LYS A 446 2.55 2.74 14.21
C LYS A 446 2.90 1.34 14.66
N LYS A 447 1.89 0.61 15.17
CA LYS A 447 1.97 -0.81 15.50
C LYS A 447 1.39 -1.65 14.37
N ARG A 448 1.99 -2.82 14.14
CA ARG A 448 1.46 -3.82 13.23
C ARG A 448 0.36 -4.63 13.91
N TYR A 449 -0.78 -4.72 13.25
CA TYR A 449 -1.92 -5.53 13.64
C TYR A 449 -2.13 -6.62 12.60
N LEU A 450 -2.18 -7.86 13.06
CA LEU A 450 -2.49 -9.04 12.26
C LEU A 450 -3.82 -9.59 12.76
N VAL A 451 -4.79 -9.77 11.86
CA VAL A 451 -6.11 -10.31 12.17
C VAL A 451 -6.51 -11.34 11.12
N VAL A 452 -7.11 -12.44 11.58
CA VAL A 452 -7.58 -13.54 10.75
C VAL A 452 -9.09 -13.61 10.90
N TYR A 453 -9.81 -13.52 9.79
CA TYR A 453 -11.25 -13.72 9.73
C TYR A 453 -11.57 -15.12 9.19
N SER A 454 -12.62 -15.75 9.72
CA SER A 454 -13.16 -16.99 9.14
C SER A 454 -13.96 -16.75 7.86
N ASP A 455 -14.41 -15.51 7.65
CA ASP A 455 -15.11 -15.11 6.43
C ASP A 455 -14.11 -14.83 5.30
N VAL A 456 -14.23 -15.56 4.18
CA VAL A 456 -13.47 -15.30 2.95
C VAL A 456 -14.41 -14.98 1.79
N GLY A 457 -14.52 -13.69 1.49
CA GLY A 457 -15.37 -13.15 0.42
C GLY A 457 -14.59 -12.28 -0.57
N LYS A 458 -15.32 -11.54 -1.40
CA LYS A 458 -14.78 -10.52 -2.32
C LYS A 458 -15.28 -9.12 -1.93
N ALA A 459 -14.50 -8.08 -2.17
CA ALA A 459 -14.96 -6.70 -1.98
C ALA A 459 -16.13 -6.35 -2.92
N LEU A 460 -16.97 -5.39 -2.54
CA LEU A 460 -18.18 -5.03 -3.27
C LEU A 460 -17.93 -4.63 -4.72
N HIS A 461 -16.84 -3.90 -5.03
CA HIS A 461 -16.48 -3.54 -6.41
C HIS A 461 -16.18 -4.73 -7.34
N ASN A 462 -16.13 -5.97 -6.82
CA ASN A 462 -15.94 -7.19 -7.60
C ASN A 462 -17.24 -8.02 -7.78
N ILE A 463 -18.42 -7.47 -7.46
CA ILE A 463 -19.71 -8.07 -7.83
C ILE A 463 -19.94 -8.04 -9.35
N SER A 464 -20.88 -8.85 -9.83
CA SER A 464 -21.10 -9.02 -11.28
C SER A 464 -22.41 -8.42 -11.79
N THR A 465 -23.38 -8.12 -10.91
CA THR A 465 -24.69 -7.55 -11.30
C THR A 465 -25.24 -6.53 -10.30
N LEU A 466 -26.14 -5.65 -10.76
CA LEU A 466 -26.89 -4.75 -9.89
C LEU A 466 -27.86 -5.48 -8.95
N SER A 467 -28.39 -6.65 -9.34
CA SER A 467 -29.22 -7.47 -8.43
C SER A 467 -28.39 -8.00 -7.25
N GLU A 468 -27.13 -8.39 -7.47
CA GLU A 468 -26.19 -8.71 -6.38
C GLU A 468 -25.88 -7.48 -5.51
N LEU A 469 -25.67 -6.30 -6.13
CA LEU A 469 -25.43 -5.04 -5.41
C LEU A 469 -26.51 -4.77 -4.38
N PHE A 470 -27.77 -4.62 -4.80
CA PHE A 470 -28.82 -4.19 -3.89
C PHE A 470 -29.20 -5.25 -2.84
N LYS A 471 -28.98 -6.55 -3.11
CA LYS A 471 -29.06 -7.61 -2.09
C LYS A 471 -27.99 -7.45 -1.01
N VAL A 472 -26.76 -7.15 -1.39
CA VAL A 472 -25.67 -6.87 -0.44
C VAL A 472 -25.92 -5.56 0.32
N LEU A 473 -26.37 -4.50 -0.35
CA LEU A 473 -26.65 -3.23 0.32
C LEU A 473 -27.83 -3.33 1.30
N GLU A 474 -28.80 -4.22 1.08
CA GLU A 474 -29.86 -4.51 2.06
C GLU A 474 -29.25 -4.95 3.40
N ASP A 475 -28.29 -5.89 3.38
CA ASP A 475 -27.55 -6.33 4.57
C ASP A 475 -26.73 -5.18 5.20
N ILE A 476 -26.13 -4.30 4.39
CA ILE A 476 -25.34 -3.16 4.92
C ILE A 476 -26.23 -2.10 5.59
N VAL A 477 -27.47 -1.89 5.14
CA VAL A 477 -28.44 -1.04 5.88
C VAL A 477 -28.75 -1.64 7.26
N PHE A 478 -28.84 -2.98 7.40
CA PHE A 478 -28.92 -3.62 8.72
C PHE A 478 -27.64 -3.38 9.55
N ALA A 479 -26.44 -3.53 8.97
CA ALA A 479 -25.18 -3.28 9.65
C ALA A 479 -25.07 -1.84 10.21
N LEU A 480 -25.42 -0.83 9.39
CA LEU A 480 -25.43 0.57 9.80
C LEU A 480 -26.50 0.86 10.87
N ALA A 481 -27.68 0.23 10.79
CA ALA A 481 -28.70 0.36 11.82
C ALA A 481 -28.28 -0.29 13.15
N ILE A 482 -27.49 -1.37 13.12
CA ILE A 482 -26.89 -1.97 14.32
C ILE A 482 -25.86 -1.01 14.95
N LEU A 483 -25.02 -0.35 14.14
CA LEU A 483 -24.08 0.68 14.63
C LEU A 483 -24.83 1.87 15.26
N PHE A 484 -25.93 2.32 14.65
CA PHE A 484 -26.80 3.36 15.24
C PHE A 484 -27.34 2.96 16.62
N ILE A 485 -27.86 1.74 16.75
CA ILE A 485 -28.32 1.21 18.05
C ILE A 485 -27.15 1.20 19.05
N ALA A 486 -25.96 0.78 18.64
CA ALA A 486 -24.76 0.81 19.49
C ALA A 486 -24.33 2.24 19.91
N ASN A 487 -24.83 3.29 19.25
CA ASN A 487 -24.29 4.67 19.27
C ASN A 487 -22.89 4.78 18.66
N TRP A 488 -22.61 4.06 17.57
CA TRP A 488 -21.33 4.12 16.84
C TRP A 488 -21.53 4.58 15.39
N VAL A 489 -20.52 5.26 14.87
CA VAL A 489 -20.36 5.61 13.45
C VAL A 489 -19.13 4.89 12.90
N HIS A 490 -19.19 4.41 11.66
CA HIS A 490 -18.13 3.65 11.00
C HIS A 490 -16.98 4.56 10.54
N ARG A 491 -17.33 5.68 9.92
CA ARG A 491 -16.42 6.75 9.50
C ARG A 491 -15.49 6.43 8.33
N ASP A 492 -15.79 5.36 7.59
CA ASP A 492 -15.02 4.88 6.44
C ASP A 492 -15.83 3.85 5.61
N ILE A 493 -17.08 4.17 5.29
CA ILE A 493 -17.92 3.29 4.43
C ILE A 493 -17.43 3.42 2.99
N SER A 494 -17.04 2.29 2.39
CA SER A 494 -16.47 2.23 1.04
C SER A 494 -16.81 0.91 0.34
N SER A 495 -16.63 0.87 -0.98
CA SER A 495 -16.79 -0.37 -1.75
C SER A 495 -15.80 -1.48 -1.31
N GLY A 496 -14.64 -1.11 -0.75
CA GLY A 496 -13.62 -2.01 -0.26
C GLY A 496 -13.93 -2.65 1.10
N ASN A 497 -14.66 -1.94 1.95
CA ASN A 497 -14.97 -2.33 3.33
C ASN A 497 -16.32 -3.08 3.46
N ILE A 498 -16.95 -3.40 2.32
CA ILE A 498 -18.14 -4.24 2.21
C ILE A 498 -17.71 -5.56 1.57
N ILE A 499 -17.77 -6.64 2.35
CA ILE A 499 -17.35 -7.98 1.96
C ILE A 499 -18.58 -8.79 1.53
N VAL A 500 -18.52 -9.31 0.32
CA VAL A 500 -19.56 -10.11 -0.33
C VAL A 500 -19.27 -11.59 -0.12
N MET A 501 -20.20 -12.27 0.52
CA MET A 501 -20.15 -13.70 0.85
C MET A 501 -21.18 -14.47 0.02
N GLY A 502 -20.89 -15.72 -0.34
CA GLY A 502 -21.81 -16.58 -1.10
C GLY A 502 -22.00 -16.16 -2.57
N ASN A 503 -23.04 -16.69 -3.21
CA ASN A 503 -23.40 -16.37 -4.59
C ASN A 503 -24.91 -16.53 -4.87
N GLY A 504 -25.41 -15.87 -5.92
CA GLY A 504 -26.80 -16.02 -6.37
C GLY A 504 -27.82 -15.69 -5.28
N GLN A 505 -28.63 -16.68 -4.88
CA GLN A 505 -29.62 -16.52 -3.79
C GLN A 505 -29.01 -16.59 -2.37
N SER A 506 -27.79 -17.11 -2.23
CA SER A 506 -27.07 -17.21 -0.96
C SER A 506 -26.18 -15.99 -0.66
N ILE A 507 -26.18 -15.00 -1.56
CA ILE A 507 -25.32 -13.82 -1.45
C ILE A 507 -25.67 -12.98 -0.20
N ARG A 508 -24.67 -12.59 0.57
CA ARG A 508 -24.81 -11.75 1.77
C ARG A 508 -23.74 -10.67 1.83
N GLY A 509 -24.10 -9.52 2.39
CA GLY A 509 -23.19 -8.44 2.75
C GLY A 509 -22.68 -8.54 4.18
N LYS A 510 -21.39 -8.30 4.38
CA LYS A 510 -20.76 -8.10 5.70
C LYS A 510 -19.93 -6.82 5.71
N LEU A 511 -20.02 -6.06 6.79
CA LEU A 511 -19.22 -4.86 7.03
C LEU A 511 -17.87 -5.24 7.69
N SER A 512 -16.77 -4.66 7.21
CA SER A 512 -15.42 -4.82 7.78
C SER A 512 -14.76 -3.46 8.05
N ASP A 513 -13.56 -3.48 8.65
CA ASP A 513 -12.67 -2.32 8.79
C ASP A 513 -13.17 -1.30 9.83
N LEU A 514 -13.62 -1.82 10.97
CA LEU A 514 -14.11 -1.03 12.11
C LEU A 514 -13.02 -0.19 12.82
N GLU A 515 -11.76 -0.23 12.38
CA GLU A 515 -10.62 0.48 12.98
C GLU A 515 -10.79 2.00 13.10
N TYR A 516 -11.56 2.62 12.18
CA TYR A 516 -11.93 4.03 12.26
C TYR A 516 -13.20 4.32 13.07
N ALA A 517 -14.01 3.30 13.37
CA ALA A 517 -15.30 3.46 14.01
C ALA A 517 -15.14 4.04 15.41
N ARG A 518 -16.05 4.94 15.82
CA ARG A 518 -16.04 5.55 17.16
C ARG A 518 -17.46 5.71 17.66
N GLY A 519 -17.59 5.78 18.98
CA GLY A 519 -18.83 6.22 19.62
C GLY A 519 -19.22 7.61 19.12
N PHE A 520 -20.49 7.79 18.77
CA PHE A 520 -21.07 9.07 18.41
C PHE A 520 -20.92 10.06 19.58
N ASN A 521 -20.63 11.33 19.26
CA ASN A 521 -20.24 12.36 20.22
C ASN A 521 -18.96 12.05 21.06
N SER A 522 -18.08 11.14 20.62
CA SER A 522 -16.75 11.03 21.23
C SER A 522 -15.94 12.31 20.94
N GLN A 523 -15.79 13.21 21.92
CA GLN A 523 -15.02 14.46 21.79
C GLN A 523 -13.50 14.28 21.64
N LEU A 524 -13.03 13.04 21.47
CA LEU A 524 -11.64 12.75 21.13
C LEU A 524 -11.30 13.46 19.80
N PRO A 525 -10.19 14.21 19.74
CA PRO A 525 -9.75 14.84 18.50
C PRO A 525 -9.73 13.83 17.35
N LEU A 526 -10.12 14.28 16.16
CA LEU A 526 -9.66 13.64 14.93
C LEU A 526 -8.13 13.49 15.03
N ALA A 527 -7.60 12.32 14.65
CA ALA A 527 -6.16 12.15 14.54
C ALA A 527 -5.61 13.28 13.64
N LYS A 528 -4.61 14.01 14.14
CA LYS A 528 -4.04 15.17 13.44
C LYS A 528 -3.27 14.75 12.18
N ASP A 529 -2.70 13.55 12.21
CA ASP A 529 -2.19 12.89 11.01
C ASP A 529 -3.37 12.69 10.03
N PRO A 530 -3.25 13.15 8.76
CA PRO A 530 -4.38 13.22 7.85
C PRO A 530 -5.02 11.84 7.66
N LYS A 531 -6.33 11.77 7.89
CA LYS A 531 -7.14 10.60 7.55
C LYS A 531 -7.16 10.43 6.03
N THR A 532 -6.24 9.61 5.52
CA THR A 532 -6.20 9.15 4.13
C THR A 532 -7.28 8.08 3.90
N GLY A 533 -8.54 8.51 3.98
CA GLY A 533 -9.72 7.72 3.64
C GLY A 533 -10.10 7.90 2.17
N THR A 534 -10.94 6.98 1.69
CA THR A 534 -11.45 6.96 0.29
C THR A 534 -12.24 8.22 -0.03
N ALA A 535 -11.63 9.19 -0.74
CA ALA A 535 -12.29 10.46 -1.06
C ALA A 535 -13.58 10.28 -1.92
N PHE A 536 -13.64 9.21 -2.72
CA PHE A 536 -14.75 8.90 -3.62
C PHE A 536 -16.09 8.73 -2.89
N PHE A 537 -16.09 8.14 -1.69
CA PHE A 537 -17.31 7.87 -0.92
C PHE A 537 -17.43 8.77 0.33
N MET A 538 -16.47 9.68 0.54
CA MET A 538 -16.49 10.59 1.68
C MET A 538 -17.67 11.57 1.58
N ALA A 539 -18.44 11.67 2.67
CA ALA A 539 -19.59 12.56 2.79
C ALA A 539 -19.21 14.04 2.61
N TYR A 540 -20.10 14.85 2.04
CA TYR A 540 -19.87 16.23 1.62
C TYR A 540 -19.26 17.09 2.73
N GLU A 541 -19.85 17.05 3.93
CA GLU A 541 -19.38 17.88 5.06
C GLU A 541 -17.96 17.51 5.52
N ILE A 542 -17.64 16.22 5.47
CA ILE A 542 -16.35 15.68 5.89
C ILE A 542 -15.27 15.97 4.84
N LEU A 543 -15.63 15.88 3.56
CA LEU A 543 -14.74 16.15 2.44
C LEU A 543 -14.44 17.64 2.26
N THR A 544 -15.44 18.51 2.45
CA THR A 544 -15.31 19.97 2.21
C THR A 544 -14.97 20.78 3.45
N GLY A 545 -15.10 20.20 4.65
CA GLY A 545 -15.04 20.97 5.89
C GLY A 545 -16.14 22.04 6.02
N SER A 546 -17.20 21.97 5.20
CA SER A 546 -18.28 22.97 5.11
C SER A 546 -19.65 22.33 5.35
N LYS A 547 -20.53 23.00 6.10
CA LYS A 547 -21.84 22.46 6.45
C LYS A 547 -22.78 22.33 5.24
N ALA A 548 -23.54 21.24 5.17
CA ALA A 548 -24.56 21.00 4.14
C ALA A 548 -25.87 21.73 4.51
N LEU A 549 -25.92 23.04 4.25
CA LEU A 549 -27.09 23.88 4.55
C LEU A 549 -27.91 24.13 3.26
N PRO A 550 -29.02 23.40 3.02
CA PRO A 550 -29.92 23.69 1.90
C PRO A 550 -30.56 25.09 2.05
N GLY A 551 -31.03 25.66 0.94
CA GLY A 551 -31.76 26.92 0.98
C GLY A 551 -33.02 26.79 1.84
N PHE A 552 -33.31 27.80 2.66
CA PHE A 552 -34.46 27.78 3.60
C PHE A 552 -35.82 27.59 2.91
N ARG A 553 -35.89 27.79 1.59
CA ARG A 553 -37.07 27.55 0.74
C ARG A 553 -37.19 26.10 0.26
N ASP A 554 -36.07 25.37 0.19
CA ASP A 554 -35.99 24.01 -0.34
C ASP A 554 -36.46 22.95 0.67
N LEU A 555 -36.60 23.33 1.93
CA LEU A 555 -37.15 22.52 3.04
C LEU A 555 -38.69 22.39 3.03
N THR A 556 -39.38 22.94 2.02
CA THR A 556 -40.84 23.12 2.04
C THR A 556 -41.65 21.86 1.70
N ARG A 557 -41.62 20.87 2.61
CA ARG A 557 -42.79 20.01 2.85
C ARG A 557 -43.55 20.50 4.10
N PRO A 558 -44.89 20.35 4.14
CA PRO A 558 -45.73 20.96 5.18
C PRO A 558 -45.74 20.13 6.48
N LEU A 559 -44.59 19.98 7.14
CA LEU A 559 -44.49 19.25 8.41
C LEU A 559 -44.07 20.09 9.63
N ASP A 560 -43.29 21.17 9.48
CA ASP A 560 -42.79 21.95 10.64
C ASP A 560 -42.86 23.49 10.49
N LEU A 561 -43.96 24.01 9.94
CA LEU A 561 -44.16 25.47 9.81
C LEU A 561 -44.31 26.22 11.16
N GLU A 562 -44.54 25.51 12.27
CA GLU A 562 -44.61 26.12 13.62
C GLU A 562 -43.27 26.07 14.37
N GLU A 563 -42.50 24.97 14.33
CA GLU A 563 -41.18 24.92 14.99
C GLU A 563 -40.22 25.96 14.39
N VAL A 564 -40.24 26.13 13.07
CA VAL A 564 -39.39 27.08 12.32
C VAL A 564 -39.54 28.54 12.79
N LYS A 565 -40.70 28.94 13.34
CA LYS A 565 -40.94 30.32 13.83
C LYS A 565 -40.14 30.68 15.08
N THR A 566 -39.60 29.69 15.80
CA THR A 566 -38.86 29.91 17.05
C THR A 566 -37.34 29.92 16.89
N TYR A 567 -36.84 29.71 15.66
CA TYR A 567 -35.41 29.67 15.35
C TYR A 567 -34.67 30.96 15.74
N LYS A 568 -33.72 30.83 16.67
CA LYS A 568 -32.68 31.82 16.93
C LYS A 568 -31.35 31.31 16.38
N ARG A 569 -30.70 32.11 15.55
CA ARG A 569 -29.37 31.82 15.01
C ARG A 569 -28.32 32.02 16.11
N GLU A 570 -28.00 30.95 16.82
CA GLU A 570 -26.88 30.89 17.77
C GLU A 570 -25.52 31.13 17.06
N PRO A 571 -24.46 31.55 17.79
CA PRO A 571 -23.14 31.81 17.20
C PRO A 571 -22.55 30.57 16.50
N GLU A 572 -21.93 30.80 15.34
CA GLU A 572 -21.45 29.73 14.46
C GLU A 572 -20.23 28.99 15.05
N GLN A 573 -20.47 27.94 15.83
CA GLN A 573 -19.46 26.90 16.00
C GLN A 573 -19.27 26.19 14.66
N ASN A 574 -18.17 26.51 13.98
CA ASN A 574 -17.86 26.01 12.64
C ASN A 574 -17.20 24.62 12.64
N ILE A 575 -17.47 23.82 13.67
CA ILE A 575 -16.92 22.47 13.86
C ILE A 575 -17.90 21.46 13.27
N ILE A 576 -17.42 20.63 12.34
CA ILE A 576 -18.19 19.51 11.78
C ILE A 576 -17.90 18.27 12.61
N ILE A 577 -18.97 17.66 13.12
CA ILE A 577 -18.91 16.47 13.97
C ILE A 577 -19.39 15.29 13.13
N TYR A 578 -18.56 14.24 13.02
CA TYR A 578 -18.93 13.05 12.27
C TYR A 578 -20.13 12.36 12.93
N ASN A 579 -21.25 12.34 12.21
CA ASN A 579 -22.54 11.77 12.63
C ASN A 579 -23.04 10.67 11.66
N PHE A 580 -24.20 10.09 11.98
CA PHE A 580 -24.79 8.97 11.25
C PHE A 580 -25.17 9.28 9.79
N SER A 581 -25.52 10.54 9.46
CA SER A 581 -25.83 10.92 8.07
C SER A 581 -24.64 10.67 7.13
N HIS A 582 -23.40 10.86 7.60
CA HIS A 582 -22.23 10.70 6.74
C HIS A 582 -22.00 9.25 6.29
N ASP A 583 -22.23 8.26 7.17
CA ASP A 583 -22.11 6.84 6.79
C ASP A 583 -23.22 6.45 5.79
N LEU A 584 -24.42 7.05 5.91
CA LEU A 584 -25.54 6.85 4.97
C LEU A 584 -25.31 7.58 3.64
N GLU A 585 -24.73 8.78 3.65
CA GLU A 585 -24.32 9.51 2.45
C GLU A 585 -23.22 8.75 1.70
N SER A 586 -22.26 8.16 2.42
CA SER A 586 -21.25 7.28 1.82
C SER A 586 -21.87 6.08 1.12
N LEU A 587 -22.93 5.47 1.68
CA LEU A 587 -23.68 4.39 1.03
C LEU A 587 -24.37 4.87 -0.26
N TRP A 588 -24.95 6.08 -0.25
CA TRP A 588 -25.55 6.70 -1.43
C TRP A 588 -24.52 6.98 -2.54
N TRP A 589 -23.32 7.48 -2.19
CA TRP A 589 -22.23 7.68 -3.14
C TRP A 589 -21.75 6.36 -3.77
N ILE A 590 -21.73 5.25 -3.02
CA ILE A 590 -21.41 3.92 -3.56
C ILE A 590 -22.44 3.52 -4.64
N VAL A 591 -23.74 3.70 -4.38
CA VAL A 591 -24.78 3.38 -5.38
C VAL A 591 -24.62 4.24 -6.65
N LEU A 592 -24.42 5.54 -6.50
CA LEU A 592 -24.21 6.44 -7.64
C LEU A 592 -22.96 6.08 -8.44
N TRP A 593 -21.87 5.67 -7.76
CA TRP A 593 -20.65 5.21 -8.42
C TRP A 593 -20.88 3.93 -9.25
N PHE A 594 -21.62 2.95 -8.72
CA PHE A 594 -21.96 1.75 -9.49
C PHE A 594 -22.81 2.04 -10.73
N LEU A 595 -23.74 2.99 -10.64
CA LEU A 595 -24.60 3.37 -11.77
C LEU A 595 -23.85 4.19 -12.84
N LEU A 596 -22.78 4.92 -12.47
CA LEU A 596 -22.03 5.78 -13.38
C LEU A 596 -20.70 5.21 -13.89
N ALA A 597 -19.85 4.73 -12.98
CA ALA A 597 -18.47 4.32 -13.28
C ALA A 597 -18.36 2.85 -13.69
N CYS A 598 -19.15 1.96 -13.07
CA CYS A 598 -19.05 0.51 -13.24
C CYS A 598 -19.84 -0.04 -14.44
N ILE A 599 -20.24 0.82 -15.38
CA ILE A 599 -21.08 0.46 -16.53
C ILE A 599 -20.32 0.77 -17.81
N ASP A 600 -20.48 -0.06 -18.85
CA ASP A 600 -19.86 0.21 -20.14
C ASP A 600 -20.63 1.29 -20.94
N HIS A 601 -20.60 2.53 -20.42
CA HIS A 601 -21.24 3.69 -21.01
C HIS A 601 -20.37 4.94 -20.83
N GLU A 602 -19.78 5.42 -21.92
CA GLU A 602 -18.80 6.52 -21.90
C GLU A 602 -19.32 7.82 -21.26
N PRO A 603 -20.53 8.35 -21.57
CA PRO A 603 -21.05 9.55 -20.91
C PRO A 603 -21.17 9.41 -19.39
N SER A 604 -21.57 8.23 -18.90
CA SER A 604 -21.68 7.97 -17.46
C SER A 604 -20.32 7.96 -16.78
N ARG A 605 -19.29 7.38 -17.41
CA ARG A 605 -17.91 7.38 -16.90
C ARG A 605 -17.28 8.76 -16.92
N LEU A 606 -17.44 9.52 -18.01
CA LEU A 606 -16.95 10.90 -18.10
C LEU A 606 -17.56 11.79 -17.01
N LEU A 607 -18.85 11.59 -16.70
CA LEU A 607 -19.46 12.23 -15.54
C LEU A 607 -18.85 11.74 -14.22
N ALA A 608 -18.67 10.43 -14.04
CA ALA A 608 -18.05 9.87 -12.84
C ALA A 608 -16.67 10.46 -12.54
N ASP A 609 -15.82 10.62 -13.55
CA ASP A 609 -14.48 11.22 -13.45
C ASP A 609 -14.50 12.68 -12.94
N THR A 610 -15.63 13.39 -13.06
CA THR A 610 -15.81 14.74 -12.50
C THR A 610 -16.29 14.75 -11.04
N ILE A 611 -16.75 13.62 -10.51
CA ILE A 611 -17.38 13.48 -9.18
C ILE A 611 -16.47 12.73 -8.21
N PHE A 612 -15.86 11.65 -8.70
CA PHE A 612 -15.07 10.68 -7.95
C PHE A 612 -13.59 10.92 -8.22
N GLN A 613 -13.05 11.97 -7.61
CA GLN A 613 -11.63 12.32 -7.70
C GLN A 613 -10.95 12.14 -6.35
N ASP A 614 -9.70 11.65 -6.36
CA ASP A 614 -8.94 11.35 -5.15
C ASP A 614 -8.21 12.60 -4.64
N ASN A 615 -8.98 13.64 -4.29
CA ASN A 615 -8.46 14.91 -3.81
C ASN A 615 -9.31 15.52 -2.69
N ILE A 616 -8.84 15.35 -1.46
CA ILE A 616 -9.49 15.87 -0.24
C ILE A 616 -9.23 17.38 -0.05
N PHE A 617 -8.15 17.94 -0.62
CA PHE A 617 -7.80 19.36 -0.43
C PHE A 617 -8.42 20.31 -1.46
N ASN A 618 -8.91 19.78 -2.59
CA ASN A 618 -9.71 20.54 -3.55
C ASN A 618 -10.87 19.66 -4.06
N PRO A 619 -11.94 19.51 -3.25
CA PRO A 619 -13.06 18.65 -3.61
C PRO A 619 -13.73 19.10 -4.92
N PRO A 620 -14.15 18.17 -5.80
CA PRO A 620 -14.72 18.54 -7.09
C PRO A 620 -15.98 19.39 -6.94
N SER A 621 -16.02 20.53 -7.64
CA SER A 621 -17.18 21.43 -7.64
C SER A 621 -18.46 20.73 -8.12
N GLN A 622 -18.33 19.77 -9.03
CA GLN A 622 -19.45 18.96 -9.51
C GLN A 622 -20.05 18.06 -8.42
N ARG A 623 -19.22 17.51 -7.52
CA ARG A 623 -19.68 16.71 -6.37
C ARG A 623 -20.54 17.55 -5.43
N ALA A 624 -20.11 18.77 -5.13
CA ALA A 624 -20.87 19.73 -4.34
C ALA A 624 -22.22 20.07 -5.01
N ARG A 625 -22.22 20.36 -6.31
CA ARG A 625 -23.44 20.69 -7.07
C ARG A 625 -24.44 19.55 -7.08
N ILE A 626 -23.99 18.31 -7.28
CA ILE A 626 -24.84 17.12 -7.31
C ILE A 626 -25.54 16.89 -5.95
N PHE A 627 -24.81 17.03 -4.85
CA PHE A 627 -25.39 16.76 -3.53
C PHE A 627 -26.27 17.91 -3.00
N LEU A 628 -25.88 19.16 -3.25
CA LEU A 628 -26.58 20.35 -2.74
C LEU A 628 -27.75 20.82 -3.62
N HIS A 629 -27.86 20.35 -4.86
CA HIS A 629 -28.91 20.78 -5.80
C HIS A 629 -29.61 19.57 -6.44
N PRO A 630 -30.65 19.00 -5.80
CA PRO A 630 -31.36 17.83 -6.31
C PRO A 630 -31.89 17.95 -7.75
N ASN A 631 -32.43 19.11 -8.14
CA ASN A 631 -32.87 19.34 -9.52
C ASN A 631 -31.73 19.20 -10.54
N PHE A 632 -30.50 19.58 -10.16
CA PHE A 632 -29.33 19.44 -11.03
C PHE A 632 -28.87 17.97 -11.12
N LEU A 633 -29.03 17.19 -10.05
CA LEU A 633 -28.82 15.74 -10.11
C LEU A 633 -29.80 15.09 -11.10
N ASP A 634 -31.09 15.45 -11.09
CA ASP A 634 -32.07 14.93 -12.05
C ASP A 634 -31.69 15.23 -13.52
N GLU A 635 -31.36 16.49 -13.81
CA GLU A 635 -30.87 16.92 -15.15
C GLU A 635 -29.62 16.15 -15.58
N VAL A 636 -28.67 15.97 -14.66
CA VAL A 636 -27.40 15.29 -14.92
C VAL A 636 -27.60 13.79 -15.15
N LEU A 637 -28.47 13.13 -14.38
CA LEU A 637 -28.78 11.71 -14.58
C LEU A 637 -29.51 11.48 -15.90
N ASP A 638 -30.52 12.29 -16.26
CA ASP A 638 -31.21 12.10 -17.55
C ASP A 638 -30.28 12.30 -18.76
N GLN A 639 -29.31 13.22 -18.68
CA GLN A 639 -28.39 13.47 -19.79
C GLN A 639 -27.27 12.45 -19.92
N ASN A 640 -26.79 11.87 -18.82
CA ASN A 640 -25.53 11.11 -18.81
C ASN A 640 -25.65 9.64 -18.39
N LEU A 641 -26.76 9.23 -17.77
CA LEU A 641 -26.95 7.84 -17.33
C LEU A 641 -27.35 6.95 -18.51
N HIS A 642 -26.86 5.70 -18.52
CA HIS A 642 -27.25 4.70 -19.53
C HIS A 642 -28.78 4.51 -19.55
N GLU A 643 -29.40 4.43 -20.73
CA GLU A 643 -30.87 4.49 -20.88
C GLU A 643 -31.62 3.45 -20.03
N GLN A 644 -31.13 2.21 -19.98
CA GLN A 644 -31.71 1.13 -19.13
C GLN A 644 -31.59 1.40 -17.63
N LEU A 645 -30.74 2.33 -17.19
CA LEU A 645 -30.52 2.69 -15.79
C LEU A 645 -31.28 3.97 -15.38
N LYS A 646 -31.89 4.72 -16.30
CA LYS A 646 -32.71 5.91 -15.96
C LYS A 646 -33.88 5.60 -15.02
N VAL A 647 -34.33 4.34 -14.99
CA VAL A 647 -35.35 3.87 -14.05
C VAL A 647 -34.93 3.96 -12.58
N PHE A 648 -33.63 3.99 -12.27
CA PHE A 648 -33.13 4.17 -10.90
C PHE A 648 -33.16 5.63 -10.44
N SER A 649 -33.09 6.60 -11.37
CA SER A 649 -32.96 8.03 -11.05
C SER A 649 -33.96 8.54 -10.00
N PRO A 650 -35.27 8.20 -10.04
CA PRO A 650 -36.22 8.67 -9.02
C PRO A 650 -35.87 8.24 -7.60
N GLU A 651 -35.35 7.02 -7.39
CA GLU A 651 -34.94 6.53 -6.07
C GLU A 651 -33.67 7.24 -5.60
N ILE A 652 -32.69 7.42 -6.49
CA ILE A 652 -31.41 8.07 -6.19
C ILE A 652 -31.61 9.54 -5.84
N SER A 653 -32.39 10.29 -6.63
CA SER A 653 -32.65 11.72 -6.41
C SER A 653 -33.52 11.98 -5.19
N ASN A 654 -34.56 11.17 -4.97
CA ASN A 654 -35.39 11.26 -3.76
C ASN A 654 -34.57 10.96 -2.50
N ALA A 655 -33.66 9.99 -2.55
CA ALA A 655 -32.75 9.71 -1.44
C ALA A 655 -31.79 10.88 -1.16
N ALA A 656 -31.20 11.49 -2.20
CA ALA A 656 -30.32 12.65 -2.06
C ALA A 656 -31.05 13.85 -1.44
N LEU A 657 -32.24 14.18 -1.94
CA LEU A 657 -33.09 15.25 -1.42
C LEU A 657 -33.40 15.05 0.07
N LEU A 658 -33.78 13.84 0.47
CA LEU A 658 -34.15 13.54 1.85
C LEU A 658 -32.93 13.45 2.80
N LEU A 659 -31.76 13.05 2.31
CA LEU A 659 -30.49 13.18 3.05
C LEU A 659 -30.15 14.66 3.31
N LEU A 660 -30.23 15.50 2.27
CA LEU A 660 -29.98 16.95 2.37
C LEU A 660 -30.97 17.65 3.32
N HIS A 661 -32.25 17.25 3.30
CA HIS A 661 -33.25 17.68 4.30
C HIS A 661 -32.87 17.23 5.71
N GLY A 662 -32.30 16.04 5.87
CA GLY A 662 -31.77 15.54 7.14
C GLY A 662 -30.65 16.42 7.72
N TYR A 663 -29.67 16.79 6.89
CA TYR A 663 -28.64 17.76 7.26
C TYR A 663 -29.27 19.09 7.69
N GLY A 664 -30.16 19.64 6.87
CA GLY A 664 -30.92 20.86 7.19
C GLY A 664 -31.61 20.78 8.55
N HIS A 665 -32.41 19.73 8.81
CA HIS A 665 -33.11 19.56 10.09
C HIS A 665 -32.13 19.51 11.27
N CYS A 666 -31.07 18.71 11.19
CA CYS A 666 -30.09 18.58 12.27
C CYS A 666 -29.38 19.90 12.57
N HIS A 667 -28.99 20.68 11.55
CA HIS A 667 -28.31 21.95 11.75
C HIS A 667 -29.25 23.09 12.17
N TYR A 668 -30.42 23.25 11.53
CA TYR A 668 -31.34 24.32 11.88
C TYR A 668 -32.01 24.12 13.23
N MET A 669 -32.26 22.88 13.65
CA MET A 669 -32.83 22.60 14.98
C MET A 669 -31.76 22.43 16.08
N ASN A 670 -30.47 22.59 15.75
CA ASN A 670 -29.34 22.33 16.66
C ASN A 670 -29.35 20.90 17.28
N LYS A 671 -29.85 19.91 16.52
CA LYS A 671 -29.98 18.51 16.93
C LYS A 671 -28.84 17.62 16.41
N VAL A 672 -27.72 18.19 15.98
CA VAL A 672 -26.54 17.46 15.44
C VAL A 672 -25.96 16.42 16.44
N LEU A 673 -26.21 16.59 17.75
CA LEU A 673 -25.78 15.67 18.80
C LEU A 673 -26.90 14.77 19.34
N ASP A 674 -28.10 14.81 18.75
CA ASP A 674 -29.23 13.97 19.14
C ASP A 674 -29.38 12.78 18.16
N PRO A 675 -29.16 11.53 18.60
CA PRO A 675 -29.36 10.35 17.76
C PRO A 675 -30.77 10.24 17.16
N ALA A 676 -31.82 10.70 17.87
CA ALA A 676 -33.20 10.55 17.41
C ALA A 676 -33.45 11.25 16.07
N SER A 677 -32.77 12.37 15.81
CA SER A 677 -32.89 13.16 14.58
C SER A 677 -32.41 12.44 13.32
N TYR A 678 -31.59 11.39 13.45
CA TYR A 678 -31.07 10.61 12.32
C TYR A 678 -31.95 9.41 11.94
N THR A 679 -32.90 9.04 12.81
CA THR A 679 -33.74 7.83 12.67
C THR A 679 -34.44 7.73 11.32
N SER A 680 -34.99 8.84 10.83
CA SER A 680 -35.74 8.88 9.56
C SER A 680 -34.86 8.56 8.35
N LEU A 681 -33.56 8.84 8.40
CA LEU A 681 -32.63 8.63 7.28
C LEU A 681 -32.39 7.13 7.01
N TYR A 682 -32.51 6.28 8.02
CA TYR A 682 -32.51 4.82 7.84
C TYR A 682 -33.73 4.33 7.04
N LYS A 683 -34.88 5.01 7.16
CA LYS A 683 -36.05 4.76 6.30
C LYS A 683 -35.77 5.18 4.86
N VAL A 684 -35.10 6.31 4.65
CA VAL A 684 -34.72 6.80 3.31
C VAL A 684 -33.79 5.81 2.61
N MET A 685 -32.69 5.40 3.28
CA MET A 685 -31.74 4.44 2.71
C MET A 685 -32.37 3.06 2.47
N TRP A 686 -33.22 2.59 3.40
CA TRP A 686 -33.97 1.35 3.18
C TRP A 686 -34.86 1.43 1.94
N SER A 687 -35.69 2.48 1.82
CA SER A 687 -36.57 2.67 0.66
C SER A 687 -35.80 2.71 -0.65
N MET A 688 -34.71 3.47 -0.73
CA MET A 688 -33.85 3.54 -1.92
C MET A 688 -33.31 2.16 -2.29
N VAL A 689 -32.72 1.43 -1.34
CA VAL A 689 -32.12 0.11 -1.60
C VAL A 689 -33.18 -0.91 -2.01
N THR A 690 -34.35 -0.93 -1.37
CA THR A 690 -35.44 -1.85 -1.75
C THR A 690 -36.10 -1.46 -3.07
N GLY A 691 -36.33 -0.18 -3.34
CA GLY A 691 -36.87 0.27 -4.64
C GLY A 691 -35.94 -0.08 -5.80
N CYS A 692 -34.63 0.15 -5.64
CA CYS A 692 -33.64 -0.26 -6.63
C CYS A 692 -33.56 -1.80 -6.79
N LYS A 693 -33.71 -2.56 -5.69
CA LYS A 693 -33.79 -4.02 -5.74
C LYS A 693 -35.04 -4.51 -6.51
N ASP A 694 -36.20 -3.91 -6.23
CA ASP A 694 -37.46 -4.24 -6.90
C ASP A 694 -37.38 -3.90 -8.41
N ILE A 695 -36.70 -2.82 -8.80
CA ILE A 695 -36.37 -2.53 -10.20
C ILE A 695 -35.54 -3.67 -10.82
N CYS A 696 -34.50 -4.14 -10.11
CA CYS A 696 -33.64 -5.24 -10.59
C CYS A 696 -34.38 -6.58 -10.71
N ASP A 697 -35.31 -6.87 -9.79
CA ASP A 697 -36.07 -8.13 -9.82
C ASP A 697 -37.20 -8.10 -10.87
N ASN A 698 -37.64 -6.91 -11.33
CA ASN A 698 -38.65 -6.73 -12.38
C ASN A 698 -38.06 -6.49 -13.79
N GLN A 699 -36.78 -6.11 -13.93
CA GLN A 699 -36.13 -5.88 -15.24
C GLN A 699 -35.21 -7.02 -15.66
N THR A 700 -35.45 -7.56 -16.86
CA THR A 700 -34.66 -8.66 -17.44
C THR A 700 -33.47 -8.22 -18.29
N ALA A 701 -33.31 -6.92 -18.55
CA ALA A 701 -32.32 -6.35 -19.45
C ALA A 701 -31.60 -5.15 -18.81
N LEU A 702 -30.90 -5.40 -17.71
CA LEU A 702 -29.96 -4.45 -17.11
C LEU A 702 -28.54 -4.66 -17.67
N PRO A 703 -27.74 -3.60 -17.85
CA PRO A 703 -26.34 -3.73 -18.28
C PRO A 703 -25.52 -4.49 -17.23
N ALA A 704 -24.56 -5.29 -17.69
CA ALA A 704 -23.58 -5.94 -16.83
C ALA A 704 -22.62 -4.92 -16.22
N LEU A 705 -22.12 -5.20 -15.02
CA LEU A 705 -21.07 -4.40 -14.41
C LEU A 705 -19.72 -4.70 -15.07
N ILE A 706 -18.89 -3.67 -15.24
CA ILE A 706 -17.48 -3.82 -15.60
C ILE A 706 -16.80 -4.57 -14.45
N THR A 707 -16.52 -5.85 -14.65
CA THR A 707 -15.80 -6.65 -13.66
C THR A 707 -14.30 -6.47 -13.86
N HIS A 708 -13.63 -5.92 -12.85
CA HIS A 708 -12.17 -5.96 -12.77
C HIS A 708 -11.73 -7.38 -12.46
N GLN A 709 -11.38 -8.14 -13.49
CA GLN A 709 -10.55 -9.31 -13.27
C GLN A 709 -9.16 -8.82 -12.84
N PRO A 710 -8.65 -9.22 -11.66
CA PRO A 710 -7.26 -8.94 -11.34
C PRO A 710 -6.37 -9.69 -12.35
N GLU A 711 -5.49 -8.98 -13.05
CA GLU A 711 -4.45 -9.59 -13.87
C GLU A 711 -3.53 -10.48 -13.01
N GLY A 712 -3.90 -11.75 -12.91
CA GLY A 712 -3.26 -12.71 -12.00
C GLY A 712 -3.71 -14.17 -12.16
N SER A 713 -4.70 -14.43 -13.03
CA SER A 713 -5.21 -15.77 -13.33
C SER A 713 -5.21 -16.09 -14.83
N MET A 714 -4.12 -15.74 -15.55
CA MET A 714 -3.78 -16.52 -16.74
C MET A 714 -3.56 -17.98 -16.31
N GLN A 715 -4.55 -18.82 -16.61
CA GLN A 715 -4.44 -20.26 -16.50
C GLN A 715 -3.23 -20.70 -17.31
N SER A 716 -2.32 -21.44 -16.69
CA SER A 716 -1.20 -22.07 -17.38
C SER A 716 -1.70 -23.26 -18.20
N SER A 717 -2.40 -22.98 -19.30
CA SER A 717 -2.63 -23.94 -20.39
C SER A 717 -1.32 -24.15 -21.14
N LEU A 718 -0.40 -24.90 -20.51
CA LEU A 718 0.70 -25.53 -21.22
C LEU A 718 0.10 -26.33 -22.39
N PRO A 719 0.44 -26.03 -23.65
CA PRO A 719 -0.01 -26.87 -24.75
C PRO A 719 0.60 -28.27 -24.57
N PRO A 720 -0.14 -29.35 -24.87
CA PRO A 720 0.34 -30.70 -24.64
C PRO A 720 1.59 -30.99 -25.47
N SER A 721 2.68 -31.36 -24.79
CA SER A 721 3.93 -31.74 -25.41
C SER A 721 3.77 -33.07 -26.17
N ASN A 722 3.59 -32.99 -27.49
CA ASN A 722 3.71 -34.14 -28.39
C ASN A 722 5.12 -34.23 -29.01
N PRO A 723 5.62 -35.44 -29.33
CA PRO A 723 7.05 -35.65 -29.55
C PRO A 723 7.55 -35.19 -30.93
N LEU A 724 8.85 -34.90 -30.97
CA LEU A 724 9.62 -34.61 -32.19
C LEU A 724 9.42 -35.69 -33.27
N SER A 725 9.09 -35.26 -34.49
CA SER A 725 9.46 -35.99 -35.71
C SER A 725 10.06 -35.01 -36.73
N VAL A 726 11.14 -35.46 -37.36
CA VAL A 726 12.03 -34.68 -38.24
C VAL A 726 11.41 -34.50 -39.62
N HIS A 727 11.57 -33.33 -40.26
CA HIS A 727 12.11 -33.17 -41.63
C HIS A 727 12.05 -31.72 -42.17
N GLY A 728 13.19 -31.24 -42.71
CA GLY A 728 13.20 -30.50 -43.99
C GLY A 728 13.34 -28.97 -43.99
N SER A 729 14.47 -28.51 -44.55
CA SER A 729 14.57 -27.38 -45.50
C SER A 729 14.66 -25.93 -45.02
N ALA A 730 15.92 -25.46 -44.90
CA ALA A 730 16.56 -24.22 -45.42
C ALA A 730 15.81 -22.85 -45.53
N PRO A 731 16.54 -21.71 -45.37
CA PRO A 731 15.94 -20.39 -45.08
C PRO A 731 15.68 -19.50 -46.30
N ALA A 732 14.74 -18.56 -46.16
CA ALA A 732 14.53 -17.43 -47.06
C ALA A 732 15.02 -16.11 -46.43
N GLN A 733 15.63 -15.25 -47.26
CA GLN A 733 16.33 -14.02 -46.82
C GLN A 733 15.40 -12.81 -46.66
N ALA A 734 15.86 -11.83 -45.89
CA ALA A 734 15.28 -10.49 -45.84
C ALA A 734 15.68 -9.64 -47.06
N GLY A 735 14.80 -8.71 -47.46
CA GLY A 735 15.04 -7.69 -48.48
C GLY A 735 14.18 -6.43 -48.22
N PRO A 736 14.59 -5.22 -48.65
CA PRO A 736 14.41 -4.04 -47.79
C PRO A 736 13.52 -2.92 -48.37
N ALA A 737 13.49 -1.79 -47.65
CA ALA A 737 12.59 -0.66 -47.80
C ALA A 737 12.71 0.17 -49.09
N SER A 738 11.64 0.90 -49.42
CA SER A 738 11.61 1.93 -50.47
C SER A 738 11.14 3.29 -49.91
N LYS A 739 11.90 4.34 -50.23
CA LYS A 739 11.52 5.76 -50.16
C LYS A 739 12.17 6.49 -51.34
N ARG A 740 11.38 7.21 -52.15
CA ARG A 740 11.78 8.45 -52.86
C ARG A 740 10.62 9.03 -53.68
N GLY A 741 10.67 10.33 -53.99
CA GLY A 741 9.75 10.95 -54.94
C GLY A 741 9.73 12.48 -55.01
N VAL A 742 10.84 13.13 -55.41
CA VAL A 742 10.88 14.43 -56.14
C VAL A 742 12.24 14.55 -56.87
N PRO A 743 12.41 15.37 -57.94
CA PRO A 743 12.93 14.85 -59.21
C PRO A 743 14.14 15.69 -59.75
N PRO A 744 14.34 15.87 -61.07
CA PRO A 744 15.11 14.94 -61.92
C PRO A 744 16.30 15.62 -62.65
N HIS A 745 17.24 14.82 -63.19
CA HIS A 745 17.67 14.92 -64.61
C HIS A 745 18.79 13.92 -64.98
N ARG A 746 18.63 13.35 -66.20
CA ARG A 746 19.63 12.94 -67.21
C ARG A 746 20.77 11.95 -66.87
N ASP A 747 20.61 10.80 -67.52
CA ASP A 747 21.48 10.24 -68.56
C ASP A 747 22.88 9.67 -68.25
N ASP A 748 23.24 8.74 -69.15
CA ASP A 748 24.48 8.04 -69.40
C ASP A 748 24.89 6.86 -68.50
N SER A 749 25.56 5.91 -69.15
CA SER A 749 25.54 4.48 -68.87
C SER A 749 26.94 3.84 -68.94
N ASP A 750 26.96 2.54 -68.65
CA ASP A 750 27.91 1.54 -69.16
C ASP A 750 29.27 1.32 -68.44
N ASP A 751 29.61 0.01 -68.40
CA ASP A 751 30.94 -0.60 -68.51
C ASP A 751 32.00 -0.41 -67.38
N ASP A 752 32.81 -1.42 -67.00
CA ASP A 752 32.79 -2.88 -67.27
C ASP A 752 33.63 -3.64 -66.19
N GLU A 753 33.74 -4.96 -66.32
CA GLU A 753 34.67 -5.91 -65.64
C GLU A 753 36.19 -5.59 -65.95
N PRO A 754 37.24 -6.42 -65.67
CA PRO A 754 37.35 -7.69 -64.90
C PRO A 754 38.64 -7.94 -64.02
N LYS A 755 38.56 -9.02 -63.20
CA LYS A 755 39.55 -10.13 -62.92
C LYS A 755 41.04 -9.88 -62.53
N GLY A 756 41.48 -10.57 -61.45
CA GLY A 756 42.90 -10.94 -61.18
C GLY A 756 43.12 -11.81 -59.91
N PRO A 757 43.96 -12.90 -59.88
CA PRO A 757 43.90 -13.95 -58.83
C PRO A 757 45.24 -14.30 -58.09
N LEU A 758 45.24 -15.42 -57.30
CA LEU A 758 46.37 -16.19 -56.65
C LEU A 758 46.57 -15.94 -55.12
N SER A 759 46.96 -16.89 -54.23
CA SER A 759 47.12 -18.37 -54.27
C SER A 759 47.32 -19.03 -52.86
N LYS A 760 47.04 -20.36 -52.72
CA LYS A 760 47.66 -21.42 -51.82
C LYS A 760 47.67 -21.19 -50.27
N ARG A 761 47.68 -22.17 -49.33
CA ARG A 761 48.12 -23.60 -49.29
C ARG A 761 47.63 -24.34 -47.98
N LEU A 762 47.19 -25.62 -48.06
CA LEU A 762 47.35 -26.85 -47.19
C LEU A 762 47.53 -26.73 -45.62
N LYS A 763 47.11 -27.62 -44.67
CA LYS A 763 46.78 -29.09 -44.53
C LYS A 763 46.03 -29.34 -43.16
N THR A 764 44.99 -30.20 -43.00
CA THR A 764 44.93 -31.63 -42.51
C THR A 764 45.78 -32.02 -41.27
N HIS A 765 45.43 -32.91 -40.30
CA HIS A 765 44.41 -33.99 -40.17
C HIS A 765 44.12 -34.40 -38.67
N GLN A 766 43.04 -35.17 -38.45
CA GLN A 766 42.63 -36.03 -37.30
C GLN A 766 43.57 -37.26 -37.05
N PRO A 767 43.26 -38.33 -36.24
CA PRO A 767 42.24 -38.61 -35.17
C PRO A 767 42.99 -39.01 -33.84
N PRO A 768 42.65 -39.99 -32.93
CA PRO A 768 41.47 -40.85 -32.69
C PRO A 768 40.96 -40.92 -31.21
N SER A 769 40.65 -42.11 -30.68
CA SER A 769 39.84 -42.42 -29.46
C SER A 769 40.19 -43.80 -28.85
N VAL A 770 39.64 -44.17 -27.66
CA VAL A 770 39.07 -45.52 -27.31
C VAL A 770 38.62 -45.69 -25.83
N LYS A 771 37.52 -46.46 -25.67
CA LYS A 771 36.84 -47.21 -24.56
C LYS A 771 37.69 -47.76 -23.37
N LEU A 772 37.22 -48.34 -22.24
CA LEU A 772 35.89 -48.72 -21.64
C LEU A 772 36.08 -49.12 -20.13
N ALA A 773 34.98 -49.51 -19.45
CA ALA A 773 34.87 -50.52 -18.35
C ALA A 773 34.49 -50.03 -16.92
N GLU A 774 34.04 -50.99 -16.09
CA GLU A 774 32.95 -50.85 -15.09
C GLU A 774 33.35 -51.12 -13.61
N HIS A 775 32.35 -50.96 -12.73
CA HIS A 775 32.09 -51.68 -11.45
C HIS A 775 32.60 -51.17 -10.07
N SER A 776 31.59 -50.94 -9.20
CA SER A 776 31.41 -51.50 -7.84
C SER A 776 31.43 -50.58 -6.59
N MET A 777 30.29 -50.68 -5.87
CA MET A 777 29.99 -50.68 -4.42
C MET A 777 30.72 -49.82 -3.35
N ILE A 778 29.86 -49.33 -2.44
CA ILE A 778 29.99 -48.67 -1.11
C ILE A 778 30.57 -49.69 -0.08
N PRO A 779 31.39 -49.35 0.98
CA PRO A 779 30.99 -48.45 2.08
C PRO A 779 32.03 -47.65 2.93
N ALA A 780 31.51 -46.57 3.56
CA ALA A 780 31.76 -46.01 4.91
C ALA A 780 33.18 -45.72 5.47
N GLY A 781 33.40 -44.50 5.99
CA GLY A 781 34.55 -44.19 6.87
C GLY A 781 34.72 -42.72 7.34
N LYS A 782 34.29 -42.45 8.59
CA LYS A 782 34.61 -41.34 9.55
C LYS A 782 35.69 -40.26 9.26
N GLN A 783 35.38 -39.04 9.77
CA GLN A 783 36.27 -38.00 10.38
C GLN A 783 37.38 -37.40 9.48
N PHE A 784 37.62 -36.09 9.44
CA PHE A 784 37.33 -34.99 10.39
C PHE A 784 36.46 -33.87 9.80
#